data_AF-A0A955VPL3-F1
#
_entry.id   AF-A0A955VPL3-F1
#
_cell.length_a   1.000
_cell.length_b   1.000
_cell.length_c   1.000
_cell.angle_alpha   90.00
_cell.angle_beta   90.00
_cell.angle_gamma   90.00
#
_symmetry.space_group_name_H-M   'P 1'
#
loop_
_entity.id
_entity.type
_entity.pdbx_description
1 polymer ?
#
loop_
_entity_poly.entity_id
_entity_poly.type
_entity_poly.pdbx_seq_one_letter_code
_entity_poly.pdbx_strand_id
1 'polypeptide(L)'
;MDPNQSSRTAPIVIGIDVGSTTVKATVVDPESKEILWSDYLRHNTRQPECVYDFLTRISSHFPRVRNEDIRTFLTGSGSGPIAPHIGGRFVQEVNAVTMAVEVLHPDVGSVIELGGQDAKIIIFKINPDTGDRQALTSMNDKCASGTGATIDKCMIKVGMPSEETAVLRFDPTKLHHVAAKCGVFAETDIVNLVKSGIPGGEVMNSLADAIVMQNLSVLTRGNTLRHKVLLLGGPNTYLPFLQECWRLRIPETWADRGYQYPKDQPIEELIFVPENAQYYAAYGAVLYGLHEPAGVGTYIGLNDLRHFIDHGRAAKLGDKAGPPLVKSDDELDGFRERYKIPKFVPPTIQRGDHIRAVIGLDGGSTSSKCVLVDEEGTIIKKEYVLSKGNPLQDMKDMLRKLRDYVHSQGATLEVIGFGSTGYAANVLEETLKADVNIVETVAHMMSAVHYFGDVDVICDIGGQDIKVLFMKNGDIRNFRLSNQCSAGNGMLLQAMADQFGIAVQEYADNAFAAELSPKFSYGCAVFLDSDRVNFQKEGYNKHELLAGLALVLPKNVWQYVVQIPRMASLGRKFVLQGGTQHNLAALKAQVDYIIERVPEAEVHVHPHTGEAGAIGAAMETLRVVQRRGYSTFIGLDASIDLEYTTRNDESTTCHFCPNECSRTFIDSVAPDGRTSRYISGFSCEKGTVEDMVALKRLQKEGYNKHELLAGLA
;
A
#
# COMPACT_ATOMS: atom_id res chain seq x y z
N MET A 1 31.22 -15.83 17.92
CA MET A 1 32.49 -15.39 17.32
C MET A 1 33.42 -16.59 17.28
N ASP A 2 33.80 -17.05 16.10
CA ASP A 2 34.81 -18.10 15.95
C ASP A 2 36.21 -17.46 16.10
N PRO A 3 37.02 -17.82 17.11
CA PRO A 3 38.32 -17.21 17.35
C PRO A 3 39.28 -17.30 16.15
N ASN A 4 39.12 -18.30 15.27
CA ASN A 4 40.01 -18.57 14.14
C ASN A 4 39.88 -17.56 12.98
N GLN A 5 38.74 -16.87 12.83
CA GLN A 5 38.53 -15.96 11.70
C GLN A 5 39.23 -14.60 11.90
N SER A 6 39.42 -14.15 13.13
CA SER A 6 40.07 -12.85 13.46
C SER A 6 41.57 -12.80 13.15
N SER A 7 42.21 -13.95 12.92
CA SER A 7 43.65 -14.09 12.65
C SER A 7 44.00 -14.24 11.17
N ARG A 8 43.01 -14.28 10.26
CA ARG A 8 43.23 -14.55 8.83
C ARG A 8 44.04 -13.43 8.16
N THR A 9 45.09 -13.82 7.44
CA THR A 9 45.88 -12.96 6.55
C THR A 9 45.72 -13.32 5.07
N ALA A 10 45.06 -14.45 4.78
CA ALA A 10 44.84 -14.94 3.43
C ALA A 10 43.82 -14.08 2.68
N PRO A 11 43.92 -13.97 1.34
CA PRO A 11 42.99 -13.20 0.51
C PRO A 11 41.53 -13.61 0.73
N ILE A 12 40.64 -12.65 0.52
CA ILE A 12 39.18 -12.83 0.59
C ILE A 12 38.50 -12.16 -0.60
N VAL A 13 37.34 -12.67 -0.96
CA VAL A 13 36.50 -12.06 -2.01
C VAL A 13 35.13 -11.74 -1.43
N ILE A 14 34.67 -10.51 -1.64
CA ILE A 14 33.42 -9.99 -1.11
C ILE A 14 32.41 -9.88 -2.25
N GLY A 15 31.26 -10.49 -2.05
CA GLY A 15 30.08 -10.33 -2.90
C GLY A 15 29.07 -9.43 -2.21
N ILE A 16 28.52 -8.45 -2.94
CA ILE A 16 27.48 -7.57 -2.39
C ILE A 16 26.31 -7.50 -3.37
N ASP A 17 25.11 -7.86 -2.91
CA ASP A 17 23.87 -7.62 -3.61
C ASP A 17 23.19 -6.37 -3.05
N VAL A 18 23.21 -5.28 -3.81
CA VAL A 18 22.52 -4.03 -3.48
C VAL A 18 21.17 -4.02 -4.18
N GLY A 19 20.19 -4.67 -3.54
CA GLY A 19 18.81 -4.76 -4.00
C GLY A 19 18.01 -3.46 -3.82
N SER A 20 16.74 -3.47 -4.22
CA SER A 20 15.82 -2.32 -4.10
C SER A 20 15.27 -2.08 -2.69
N THR A 21 15.33 -3.10 -1.82
CA THR A 21 14.87 -3.04 -0.43
C THR A 21 15.95 -3.44 0.58
N THR A 22 16.94 -4.22 0.16
CA THR A 22 17.92 -4.89 1.04
C THR A 22 19.31 -4.82 0.45
N VAL A 23 20.32 -4.80 1.31
CA VAL A 23 21.71 -5.06 0.96
C VAL A 23 22.10 -6.37 1.63
N LYS A 24 22.78 -7.22 0.85
CA LYS A 24 23.27 -8.52 1.30
C LYS A 24 24.74 -8.61 0.96
N ALA A 25 25.55 -9.17 1.84
CA ALA A 25 26.95 -9.38 1.54
C ALA A 25 27.44 -10.74 2.02
N THR A 26 28.39 -11.28 1.28
CA THR A 26 29.11 -12.51 1.61
C THR A 26 30.61 -12.25 1.48
N VAL A 27 31.39 -12.78 2.41
CA VAL A 27 32.85 -12.89 2.32
C VAL A 27 33.16 -14.36 2.10
N VAL A 28 33.91 -14.64 1.05
CA VAL A 28 34.16 -16.00 0.57
C VAL A 28 35.66 -16.24 0.50
N ASP A 29 36.05 -17.44 0.91
CA ASP A 29 37.39 -17.97 0.70
C ASP A 29 37.60 -18.26 -0.81
N PRO A 30 38.59 -17.65 -1.49
CA PRO A 30 38.77 -17.84 -2.92
C PRO A 30 39.19 -19.25 -3.33
N GLU A 31 39.78 -20.04 -2.42
CA GLU A 31 40.23 -21.41 -2.68
C GLU A 31 39.12 -22.43 -2.36
N SER A 32 38.59 -22.41 -1.13
CA SER A 32 37.57 -23.38 -0.71
C SER A 32 36.16 -23.03 -1.19
N LYS A 33 35.92 -21.76 -1.56
CA LYS A 33 34.61 -21.18 -1.89
C LYS A 33 33.62 -21.19 -0.72
N GLU A 34 34.09 -21.41 0.51
CA GLU A 34 33.25 -21.35 1.69
C GLU A 34 32.89 -19.91 2.06
N ILE A 35 31.66 -19.69 2.51
CA ILE A 35 31.22 -18.40 3.06
C ILE A 35 31.79 -18.25 4.48
N LEU A 36 32.73 -17.31 4.64
CA LEU A 36 33.38 -17.01 5.91
C LEU A 36 32.55 -16.05 6.77
N TRP A 37 31.81 -15.16 6.12
CA TRP A 37 30.95 -14.17 6.75
C TRP A 37 29.79 -13.84 5.82
N SER A 38 28.60 -13.59 6.36
CA SER A 38 27.47 -13.08 5.60
C SER A 38 26.57 -12.23 6.47
N ASP A 39 25.88 -11.27 5.85
CA ASP A 39 24.84 -10.51 6.50
C ASP A 39 23.81 -9.94 5.51
N TYR A 40 22.61 -9.67 6.02
CA TYR A 40 21.44 -9.21 5.30
C TYR A 40 20.79 -8.07 6.09
N LEU A 41 20.63 -6.89 5.49
CA LEU A 41 19.93 -5.77 6.11
C LEU A 41 18.98 -5.08 5.13
N ARG A 42 17.83 -4.62 5.63
CA ARG A 42 17.02 -3.62 4.93
C ARG A 42 17.73 -2.27 4.98
N HIS A 43 17.99 -1.68 3.81
CA HIS A 43 18.77 -0.44 3.74
C HIS A 43 17.94 0.81 4.04
N ASN A 44 16.60 0.74 3.97
CA ASN A 44 15.69 1.87 4.22
C ASN A 44 16.12 3.13 3.46
N THR A 45 16.29 3.00 2.14
CA THR A 45 16.84 4.02 1.20
C THR A 45 18.30 4.41 1.32
N ARG A 46 19.01 3.91 2.32
CA ARG A 46 20.41 4.26 2.58
C ARG A 46 21.35 3.21 1.97
N GLN A 47 21.24 2.96 0.66
CA GLN A 47 22.02 1.91 0.00
C GLN A 47 23.55 2.14 0.16
N PRO A 48 24.10 3.33 -0.13
CA PRO A 48 25.54 3.56 0.03
C PRO A 48 26.02 3.45 1.47
N GLU A 49 25.26 3.97 2.44
CA GLU A 49 25.57 3.88 3.87
C GLU A 49 25.51 2.43 4.35
N CYS A 50 24.52 1.66 3.92
CA CYS A 50 24.42 0.25 4.29
C CYS A 50 25.60 -0.56 3.74
N VAL A 51 26.07 -0.25 2.52
CA VAL A 51 27.29 -0.85 1.96
C VAL A 51 28.52 -0.41 2.75
N TYR A 52 28.62 0.87 3.13
CA TYR A 52 29.70 1.39 3.97
C TYR A 52 29.75 0.67 5.33
N ASP A 53 28.59 0.49 5.98
CA ASP A 53 28.46 -0.22 7.25
C ASP A 53 28.85 -1.70 7.11
N PHE A 54 28.45 -2.35 6.01
CA PHE A 54 28.83 -3.73 5.71
C PHE A 54 30.34 -3.88 5.59
N LEU A 55 30.98 -3.05 4.76
CA LEU A 55 32.42 -3.08 4.54
C LEU A 55 33.19 -2.71 5.81
N THR A 56 32.69 -1.77 6.62
CA THR A 56 33.30 -1.42 7.92
C THR A 56 33.29 -2.62 8.87
N ARG A 57 32.17 -3.36 8.95
CA ARG A 57 32.06 -4.56 9.78
C ARG A 57 32.93 -5.70 9.25
N ILE A 58 33.01 -5.88 7.93
CA ILE A 58 33.90 -6.85 7.29
C ILE A 58 35.36 -6.52 7.61
N SER A 59 35.81 -5.27 7.42
CA SER A 59 37.17 -4.85 7.76
C SER A 59 37.48 -5.05 9.25
N SER A 60 36.50 -4.84 10.13
CA SER A 60 36.66 -5.10 11.57
C SER A 60 36.75 -6.59 11.90
N HIS A 61 36.05 -7.44 11.15
CA HIS A 61 36.07 -8.90 11.31
C HIS A 61 37.34 -9.55 10.75
N PHE A 62 37.94 -8.93 9.71
CA PHE A 62 39.17 -9.38 9.05
C PHE A 62 40.29 -8.31 9.11
N PRO A 63 40.73 -7.88 10.31
CA PRO A 63 41.59 -6.70 10.47
C PRO A 63 43.02 -6.88 9.95
N ARG A 64 43.43 -8.12 9.65
CA ARG A 64 44.77 -8.47 9.17
C ARG A 64 44.85 -8.70 7.66
N VAL A 65 43.71 -8.66 6.95
CA VAL A 65 43.68 -8.76 5.48
C VAL A 65 43.90 -7.37 4.92
N ARG A 66 44.89 -7.22 4.03
CA ARG A 66 45.21 -5.92 3.42
C ARG A 66 44.22 -5.64 2.29
N ASN A 67 43.92 -4.36 2.03
CA ASN A 67 42.98 -3.98 0.96
C ASN A 67 43.33 -4.58 -0.41
N GLU A 68 44.62 -4.65 -0.74
CA GLU A 68 45.12 -5.27 -1.99
C GLU A 68 44.82 -6.77 -2.11
N ASP A 69 44.60 -7.45 -0.98
CA ASP A 69 44.25 -8.87 -0.89
C ASP A 69 42.71 -9.07 -0.84
N ILE A 70 41.93 -8.00 -1.04
CA ILE A 70 40.46 -8.02 -1.06
C ILE A 70 39.98 -7.69 -2.47
N ARG A 71 39.12 -8.55 -3.02
CA ARG A 71 38.37 -8.26 -4.26
C ARG A 71 36.89 -8.13 -3.97
N THR A 72 36.21 -7.20 -4.62
CA THR A 72 34.80 -6.84 -4.38
C THR A 72 34.00 -6.92 -5.68
N PHE A 73 32.90 -7.66 -5.65
CA PHE A 73 31.99 -7.86 -6.78
C PHE A 73 30.57 -7.54 -6.35
N LEU A 74 29.92 -6.66 -7.09
CA LEU A 74 28.65 -6.09 -6.71
C LEU A 74 27.58 -6.40 -7.75
N THR A 75 26.41 -6.81 -7.30
CA THR A 75 25.24 -7.10 -8.12
C THR A 75 24.01 -6.40 -7.57
N GLY A 76 22.88 -6.50 -8.26
CA GLY A 76 21.64 -5.88 -7.84
C GLY A 76 21.53 -4.43 -8.32
N SER A 77 20.30 -3.94 -8.26
CA SER A 77 19.89 -2.73 -8.95
C SER A 77 20.57 -1.44 -8.46
N GLY A 78 21.07 -1.40 -7.21
CA GLY A 78 21.73 -0.25 -6.59
C GLY A 78 23.27 -0.24 -6.69
N SER A 79 23.87 -1.25 -7.34
CA SER A 79 25.33 -1.43 -7.31
C SER A 79 26.11 -0.51 -8.24
N GLY A 80 25.54 -0.13 -9.39
CA GLY A 80 26.22 0.68 -10.40
C GLY A 80 26.83 1.99 -9.89
N PRO A 81 26.09 2.82 -9.13
CA PRO A 81 26.61 4.04 -8.52
C PRO A 81 27.66 3.81 -7.43
N ILE A 82 27.60 2.68 -6.72
CA ILE A 82 28.42 2.42 -5.52
C ILE A 82 29.75 1.75 -5.87
N ALA A 83 29.74 0.79 -6.79
CA ALA A 83 30.89 -0.04 -7.12
C ALA A 83 32.18 0.75 -7.44
N PRO A 84 32.15 1.85 -8.23
CA PRO A 84 33.36 2.63 -8.52
C PRO A 84 34.03 3.22 -7.28
N HIS A 85 33.26 3.58 -6.25
CA HIS A 85 33.76 4.23 -5.04
C HIS A 85 34.48 3.29 -4.07
N ILE A 86 34.46 1.99 -4.35
CA ILE A 86 35.17 0.97 -3.56
C ILE A 86 36.11 0.12 -4.40
N GLY A 87 36.31 0.46 -5.68
CA GLY A 87 37.12 -0.32 -6.63
C GLY A 87 36.45 -1.63 -7.07
N GLY A 88 35.17 -1.79 -6.77
CA GLY A 88 34.42 -3.00 -7.05
C GLY A 88 33.96 -3.12 -8.49
N ARG A 89 33.69 -4.35 -8.92
CA ARG A 89 33.18 -4.63 -10.27
C ARG A 89 31.70 -5.00 -10.23
N PHE A 90 30.92 -4.36 -11.11
CA PHE A 90 29.53 -4.74 -11.31
C PHE A 90 29.41 -6.09 -12.02
N VAL A 91 28.53 -6.94 -11.51
CA VAL A 91 28.14 -8.24 -12.05
C VAL A 91 26.64 -8.21 -12.28
N GLN A 92 26.20 -8.70 -13.44
CA GLN A 92 24.78 -8.78 -13.73
C GLN A 92 24.15 -9.90 -12.87
N GLU A 93 23.03 -9.58 -12.21
CA GLU A 93 22.42 -10.42 -11.18
C GLU A 93 21.98 -11.81 -11.63
N VAL A 94 21.38 -11.90 -12.82
CA VAL A 94 20.97 -13.19 -13.39
C VAL A 94 22.20 -14.07 -13.63
N ASN A 95 23.29 -13.50 -14.16
CA ASN A 95 24.54 -14.24 -14.32
C ASN A 95 25.09 -14.71 -12.97
N ALA A 96 25.12 -13.82 -11.97
CA ALA A 96 25.57 -14.14 -10.61
C ALA A 96 24.78 -15.33 -10.04
N VAL A 97 23.44 -15.25 -10.04
CA VAL A 97 22.57 -16.32 -9.54
C VAL A 97 22.77 -17.62 -10.34
N THR A 98 22.86 -17.53 -11.67
CA THR A 98 23.13 -18.69 -12.53
C THR A 98 24.40 -19.43 -12.12
N MET A 99 25.52 -18.74 -11.90
CA MET A 99 26.76 -19.41 -11.49
C MET A 99 26.69 -19.98 -10.08
N ALA A 100 26.03 -19.28 -9.15
CA ALA A 100 25.81 -19.82 -7.80
C ALA A 100 25.04 -21.14 -7.85
N VAL A 101 24.00 -21.21 -8.68
CA VAL A 101 23.20 -22.42 -8.86
C VAL A 101 23.98 -23.50 -9.60
N GLU A 102 24.76 -23.17 -10.62
CA GLU A 102 25.61 -24.15 -11.33
C GLU A 102 26.67 -24.79 -10.43
N VAL A 103 27.25 -24.03 -9.51
CA VAL A 103 28.27 -24.54 -8.57
C VAL A 103 27.65 -25.33 -7.42
N LEU A 104 26.56 -24.83 -6.82
CA LEU A 104 25.98 -25.42 -5.62
C LEU A 104 24.96 -26.53 -5.92
N HIS A 105 24.25 -26.42 -7.05
CA HIS A 105 23.14 -27.31 -7.43
C HIS A 105 23.17 -27.63 -8.93
N PRO A 106 24.18 -28.39 -9.40
CA PRO A 106 24.39 -28.65 -10.83
C PRO A 106 23.22 -29.40 -11.50
N ASP A 107 22.39 -30.08 -10.71
CA ASP A 107 21.24 -30.88 -11.13
C ASP A 107 19.89 -30.14 -11.06
N VAL A 108 19.86 -28.88 -10.59
CA VAL A 108 18.63 -28.06 -10.57
C VAL A 108 18.12 -27.79 -11.98
N GLY A 109 16.84 -28.05 -12.23
CA GLY A 109 16.23 -27.79 -13.52
C GLY A 109 15.78 -26.35 -13.71
N SER A 110 15.31 -25.71 -12.64
CA SER A 110 14.77 -24.35 -12.69
C SER A 110 15.02 -23.57 -11.41
N VAL A 111 15.02 -22.25 -11.50
CA VAL A 111 15.10 -21.34 -10.36
C VAL A 111 13.92 -20.38 -10.43
N ILE A 112 13.29 -20.14 -9.29
CA ILE A 112 12.30 -19.08 -9.09
C ILE A 112 12.82 -18.18 -7.99
N GLU A 113 13.15 -16.95 -8.33
CA GLU A 113 13.61 -15.94 -7.38
C GLU A 113 12.57 -14.84 -7.25
N LEU A 114 12.13 -14.57 -6.01
CA LEU A 114 11.28 -13.43 -5.72
C LEU A 114 12.09 -12.36 -4.99
N GLY A 115 12.29 -11.23 -5.64
CA GLY A 115 12.95 -10.05 -5.08
C GLY A 115 11.97 -9.08 -4.43
N GLY A 116 12.50 -7.93 -4.01
CA GLY A 116 11.69 -6.85 -3.45
C GLY A 116 10.80 -6.17 -4.49
N GLN A 117 11.28 -5.98 -5.72
CA GLN A 117 10.57 -5.25 -6.80
C GLN A 117 10.55 -5.99 -8.13
N ASP A 118 11.25 -7.12 -8.21
CA ASP A 118 11.31 -7.98 -9.39
C ASP A 118 11.11 -9.45 -8.98
N ALA A 119 10.82 -10.27 -9.97
CA ALA A 119 10.79 -11.72 -9.88
C ALA A 119 11.46 -12.31 -11.12
N LYS A 120 12.12 -13.45 -10.95
CA LYS A 120 12.98 -14.05 -11.97
C LYS A 120 12.68 -15.55 -12.06
N ILE A 121 12.59 -16.06 -13.28
CA ILE A 121 12.60 -17.48 -13.56
C ILE A 121 13.80 -17.79 -14.46
N ILE A 122 14.59 -18.77 -14.05
CA ILE A 122 15.70 -19.32 -14.84
C ILE A 122 15.37 -20.78 -15.11
N ILE A 123 15.38 -21.19 -16.38
CA ILE A 123 15.17 -22.59 -16.77
C ILE A 123 16.44 -23.08 -17.44
N PHE A 124 17.05 -24.12 -16.89
CA PHE A 124 18.22 -24.75 -17.47
C PHE A 124 17.78 -25.81 -18.48
N LYS A 125 18.24 -25.67 -19.72
CA LYS A 125 18.03 -26.67 -20.78
C LYS A 125 19.38 -27.19 -21.25
N ILE A 126 19.46 -28.48 -21.50
CA ILE A 126 20.62 -29.06 -22.18
C ILE A 126 20.41 -28.87 -23.68
N ASN A 127 21.38 -28.27 -24.35
CA ASN A 127 21.42 -28.19 -25.80
C ASN A 127 21.65 -29.62 -26.34
N PRO A 128 20.72 -30.16 -27.16
CA PRO A 128 20.81 -31.53 -27.65
C PRO A 128 22.00 -31.76 -28.58
N ASP A 129 22.51 -30.72 -29.24
CA ASP A 129 23.60 -30.81 -30.23
C ASP A 129 24.97 -30.64 -29.58
N THR A 130 25.10 -29.75 -28.60
CA THR A 130 26.38 -29.46 -27.93
C THR A 130 26.55 -30.13 -26.57
N GLY A 131 25.45 -30.58 -25.95
CA GLY A 131 25.44 -31.04 -24.55
C GLY A 131 25.55 -29.90 -23.53
N ASP A 132 25.67 -28.65 -23.98
CA ASP A 132 25.85 -27.51 -23.10
C ASP A 132 24.56 -27.16 -22.35
N ARG A 133 24.69 -26.83 -21.07
CA ARG A 133 23.58 -26.34 -20.26
C ARG A 133 23.37 -24.84 -20.53
N GLN A 134 22.22 -24.50 -21.11
CA GLN A 134 21.82 -23.13 -21.42
C GLN A 134 20.75 -22.64 -20.42
N ALA A 135 20.98 -21.46 -19.85
CA ALA A 135 20.01 -20.78 -19.00
C ALA A 135 19.06 -19.91 -19.84
N LEU A 136 17.76 -20.20 -19.78
CA LEU A 136 16.70 -19.35 -20.31
C LEU A 136 16.12 -18.51 -19.18
N THR A 137 16.27 -17.19 -19.30
CA THR A 137 16.01 -16.26 -18.21
C THR A 137 14.83 -15.35 -18.55
N SER A 138 13.94 -15.16 -17.59
CA SER A 138 12.79 -14.25 -17.71
C SER A 138 12.64 -13.46 -16.42
N MET A 139 12.30 -12.18 -16.53
CA MET A 139 12.16 -11.25 -15.42
C MET A 139 11.02 -10.28 -15.69
N ASN A 140 10.33 -9.86 -14.63
CA ASN A 140 9.49 -8.66 -14.63
C ASN A 140 10.19 -7.52 -13.90
N ASP A 141 10.31 -6.38 -14.56
CA ASP A 141 11.04 -5.20 -14.07
C ASP A 141 10.12 -3.96 -13.90
N LYS A 142 8.92 -3.97 -14.49
CA LYS A 142 8.02 -2.80 -14.54
C LYS A 142 6.66 -2.99 -13.89
N CYS A 143 6.30 -4.22 -13.57
CA CYS A 143 5.07 -4.52 -12.85
C CYS A 143 5.45 -5.30 -11.60
N ALA A 144 5.61 -4.60 -10.48
CA ALA A 144 5.89 -5.17 -9.16
C ALA A 144 4.80 -6.15 -8.67
N SER A 145 3.74 -6.36 -9.45
CA SER A 145 2.71 -7.36 -9.19
C SER A 145 3.34 -8.75 -9.11
N GLY A 146 3.25 -9.37 -7.93
CA GLY A 146 3.82 -10.69 -7.68
C GLY A 146 5.21 -10.69 -7.04
N THR A 147 5.65 -9.58 -6.45
CA THR A 147 6.96 -9.43 -5.79
C THR A 147 6.82 -9.18 -4.29
N GLY A 148 7.95 -9.18 -3.57
CA GLY A 148 7.96 -8.92 -2.12
C GLY A 148 7.30 -7.61 -1.71
N ALA A 149 7.43 -6.54 -2.50
CA ALA A 149 6.79 -5.25 -2.18
C ALA A 149 5.26 -5.31 -2.22
N THR A 150 4.66 -6.13 -3.08
CA THR A 150 3.20 -6.34 -3.05
C THR A 150 2.79 -7.10 -1.79
N ILE A 151 3.56 -8.11 -1.41
CA ILE A 151 3.30 -8.89 -0.19
C ILE A 151 3.35 -7.96 1.03
N ASP A 152 4.42 -7.16 1.19
CA ASP A 152 4.57 -6.19 2.28
C ASP A 152 3.37 -5.23 2.38
N LYS A 153 2.94 -4.66 1.25
CA LYS A 153 1.80 -3.72 1.20
C LYS A 153 0.49 -4.40 1.59
N CYS A 154 0.26 -5.61 1.12
CA CYS A 154 -0.94 -6.36 1.44
C CYS A 154 -0.97 -6.80 2.91
N MET A 155 0.17 -7.19 3.49
CA MET A 155 0.27 -7.52 4.92
C MET A 155 -0.18 -6.35 5.81
N ILE A 156 0.26 -5.13 5.50
CA ILE A 156 -0.16 -3.91 6.20
C ILE A 156 -1.69 -3.73 6.11
N LYS A 157 -2.28 -3.95 4.93
CA LYS A 157 -3.73 -3.79 4.69
C LYS A 157 -4.57 -4.85 5.36
N VAL A 158 -4.06 -6.07 5.47
CA VAL A 158 -4.67 -7.15 6.26
C VAL A 158 -4.54 -6.88 7.76
N GLY A 159 -3.58 -6.05 8.17
CA GLY A 159 -3.28 -5.78 9.57
C GLY A 159 -2.57 -6.94 10.25
N MET A 160 -1.87 -7.78 9.48
CA MET A 160 -1.17 -8.96 9.97
C MET A 160 0.30 -8.63 10.29
N PRO A 161 0.76 -8.82 11.54
CA PRO A 161 2.16 -8.64 11.90
C PRO A 161 3.10 -9.58 11.15
N SER A 162 4.37 -9.20 11.05
CA SER A 162 5.40 -10.00 10.36
C SER A 162 5.63 -11.36 11.05
N GLU A 163 5.46 -11.41 12.37
CA GLU A 163 5.59 -12.62 13.16
C GLU A 163 4.48 -13.64 12.85
N GLU A 164 3.26 -13.16 12.62
CA GLU A 164 2.11 -14.02 12.29
C GLU A 164 2.22 -14.56 10.85
N THR A 165 2.61 -13.72 9.90
CA THR A 165 2.85 -14.16 8.52
C THR A 165 4.02 -15.14 8.37
N ALA A 166 5.06 -14.99 9.20
CA ALA A 166 6.23 -15.89 9.17
C ALA A 166 5.89 -17.34 9.57
N VAL A 167 4.78 -17.55 10.29
CA VAL A 167 4.32 -18.89 10.70
C VAL A 167 3.08 -19.36 9.92
N LEU A 168 2.51 -18.51 9.07
CA LEU A 168 1.34 -18.84 8.26
C LEU A 168 1.62 -20.06 7.36
N ARG A 169 0.60 -20.91 7.20
CA ARG A 169 0.60 -22.10 6.35
C ARG A 169 -0.41 -21.92 5.22
N PHE A 170 -0.10 -22.52 4.07
CA PHE A 170 -0.94 -22.44 2.89
C PHE A 170 -2.14 -23.38 3.01
N ASP A 171 -3.33 -22.81 2.88
CA ASP A 171 -4.58 -23.55 2.84
C ASP A 171 -5.32 -23.25 1.52
N PRO A 172 -5.35 -24.19 0.56
CA PRO A 172 -6.02 -24.00 -0.72
C PRO A 172 -7.54 -24.18 -0.64
N THR A 173 -8.12 -24.55 0.52
CA THR A 173 -9.55 -24.88 0.62
C THR A 173 -10.47 -23.66 0.67
N LYS A 174 -9.90 -22.48 0.98
CA LYS A 174 -10.63 -21.21 1.17
C LYS A 174 -9.94 -20.06 0.44
N LEU A 175 -9.74 -20.23 -0.86
CA LEU A 175 -9.14 -19.20 -1.71
C LEU A 175 -10.21 -18.27 -2.27
N HIS A 176 -9.90 -16.99 -2.23
CA HIS A 176 -10.73 -15.91 -2.75
C HIS A 176 -10.06 -15.29 -3.98
N HIS A 177 -10.85 -14.75 -4.90
CA HIS A 177 -10.30 -14.15 -6.11
C HIS A 177 -9.48 -12.88 -5.78
N VAL A 178 -8.22 -12.85 -6.21
CA VAL A 178 -7.32 -11.68 -6.12
C VAL A 178 -6.66 -11.44 -7.47
N ALA A 179 -6.82 -10.23 -8.03
CA ALA A 179 -6.25 -9.84 -9.31
C ALA A 179 -4.74 -9.53 -9.19
N ALA A 180 -3.88 -10.54 -9.32
CA ALA A 180 -2.42 -10.36 -9.23
C ALA A 180 -1.72 -9.91 -10.52
N LYS A 181 -2.43 -9.40 -11.53
CA LYS A 181 -1.78 -8.81 -12.72
C LYS A 181 -1.18 -7.42 -12.45
N CYS A 182 -1.79 -6.66 -11.54
CA CYS A 182 -1.30 -5.36 -11.07
C CYS A 182 -1.34 -5.33 -9.55
N GLY A 183 -0.25 -4.88 -8.91
CA GLY A 183 -0.18 -4.81 -7.46
C GLY A 183 -1.28 -3.92 -6.86
N VAL A 184 -1.69 -2.87 -7.59
CA VAL A 184 -2.79 -1.96 -7.17
C VAL A 184 -4.14 -2.67 -7.14
N PHE A 185 -4.44 -3.52 -8.14
CA PHE A 185 -5.71 -4.27 -8.14
C PHE A 185 -5.71 -5.37 -7.07
N ALA A 186 -4.59 -6.08 -6.91
CA ALA A 186 -4.43 -7.02 -5.80
C ALA A 186 -4.69 -6.31 -4.46
N GLU A 187 -4.04 -5.16 -4.25
CA GLU A 187 -4.23 -4.33 -3.07
C GLU A 187 -5.69 -3.88 -2.84
N THR A 188 -6.44 -3.55 -3.90
CA THR A 188 -7.87 -3.22 -3.81
C THR A 188 -8.71 -4.44 -3.43
N ASP A 189 -8.45 -5.59 -4.06
CA ASP A 189 -9.16 -6.84 -3.76
C ASP A 189 -8.93 -7.27 -2.31
N ILE A 190 -7.69 -7.19 -1.82
CA ILE A 190 -7.32 -7.48 -0.43
C ILE A 190 -8.12 -6.61 0.55
N VAL A 191 -8.25 -5.30 0.29
CA VAL A 191 -9.06 -4.42 1.14
C VAL A 191 -10.54 -4.81 1.12
N ASN A 192 -11.07 -5.20 -0.03
CA ASN A 192 -12.46 -5.64 -0.14
C ASN A 192 -12.70 -6.95 0.63
N LEU A 193 -11.78 -7.91 0.54
CA LEU A 193 -11.86 -9.16 1.29
C LEU A 193 -11.83 -8.92 2.80
N VAL A 194 -10.90 -8.09 3.29
CA VAL A 194 -10.82 -7.73 4.70
C VAL A 194 -12.13 -7.07 5.18
N LYS A 195 -12.70 -6.15 4.40
CA LYS A 195 -13.98 -5.50 4.72
C LYS A 195 -15.17 -6.44 4.72
N SER A 196 -15.13 -7.47 3.87
CA SER A 196 -16.10 -8.55 3.87
C SER A 196 -15.89 -9.53 5.04
N GLY A 197 -15.04 -9.20 6.01
CA GLY A 197 -14.81 -10.01 7.20
C GLY A 197 -14.08 -11.32 6.92
N ILE A 198 -13.40 -11.43 5.76
CA ILE A 198 -12.58 -12.60 5.46
C ILE A 198 -11.37 -12.61 6.41
N PRO A 199 -11.07 -13.73 7.08
CA PRO A 199 -9.91 -13.83 7.97
C PRO A 199 -8.60 -13.53 7.25
N GLY A 200 -7.70 -12.79 7.91
CA GLY A 200 -6.45 -12.34 7.31
C GLY A 200 -5.58 -13.47 6.73
N GLY A 201 -5.57 -14.64 7.36
CA GLY A 201 -4.85 -15.81 6.84
C GLY A 201 -5.40 -16.31 5.50
N GLU A 202 -6.72 -16.33 5.32
CA GLU A 202 -7.37 -16.70 4.06
C GLU A 202 -7.06 -15.66 2.97
N VAL A 203 -7.06 -14.38 3.34
CA VAL A 203 -6.69 -13.28 2.45
C VAL A 203 -5.23 -13.40 1.97
N MET A 204 -4.30 -13.72 2.89
CA MET A 204 -2.89 -13.91 2.56
C MET A 204 -2.64 -15.18 1.73
N ASN A 205 -3.35 -16.28 1.99
CA ASN A 205 -3.29 -17.48 1.14
C ASN A 205 -3.82 -17.20 -0.28
N SER A 206 -4.91 -16.44 -0.39
CA SER A 206 -5.44 -15.98 -1.68
C SER A 206 -4.43 -15.11 -2.44
N LEU A 207 -3.69 -14.25 -1.73
CA LEU A 207 -2.61 -13.46 -2.31
C LEU A 207 -1.46 -14.34 -2.80
N ALA A 208 -0.97 -15.29 -1.98
CA ALA A 208 0.10 -16.20 -2.38
C ALA A 208 -0.28 -16.97 -3.64
N ASP A 209 -1.51 -17.50 -3.68
CA ASP A 209 -2.03 -18.22 -4.83
C ASP A 209 -1.99 -17.38 -6.12
N ALA A 210 -2.52 -16.16 -6.03
CA ALA A 210 -2.56 -15.25 -7.16
C ALA A 210 -1.13 -14.85 -7.62
N ILE A 211 -0.20 -14.63 -6.69
CA ILE A 211 1.20 -14.32 -6.99
C ILE A 211 1.90 -15.49 -7.68
N VAL A 212 1.76 -16.71 -7.14
CA VAL A 212 2.37 -17.93 -7.67
C VAL A 212 1.85 -18.22 -9.08
N MET A 213 0.53 -18.23 -9.25
CA MET A 213 -0.10 -18.46 -10.55
C MET A 213 0.29 -17.42 -11.59
N GLN A 214 0.34 -16.14 -11.20
CA GLN A 214 0.76 -15.08 -12.10
C GLN A 214 2.21 -15.26 -12.56
N ASN A 215 3.13 -15.61 -11.66
CA ASN A 215 4.53 -15.85 -12.01
C ASN A 215 4.65 -17.07 -12.94
N LEU A 216 3.95 -18.16 -12.66
CA LEU A 216 3.92 -19.37 -13.52
C LEU A 216 3.35 -19.07 -14.91
N SER A 217 2.31 -18.23 -14.99
CA SER A 217 1.66 -17.86 -16.25
C SER A 217 2.55 -16.93 -17.09
N VAL A 218 3.15 -15.90 -16.48
CA VAL A 218 3.82 -14.81 -17.21
C VAL A 218 5.33 -15.06 -17.37
N LEU A 219 6.03 -15.41 -16.29
CA LEU A 219 7.49 -15.46 -16.31
C LEU A 219 8.01 -16.72 -17.00
N THR A 220 7.24 -17.80 -17.08
CA THR A 220 7.67 -18.98 -17.83
C THR A 220 7.72 -18.74 -19.35
N ARG A 221 7.03 -17.71 -19.86
CA ARG A 221 6.97 -17.34 -21.29
C ARG A 221 6.70 -18.54 -22.20
N GLY A 222 5.76 -19.40 -21.81
CA GLY A 222 5.39 -20.60 -22.54
C GLY A 222 6.31 -21.81 -22.32
N ASN A 223 7.45 -21.66 -21.64
CA ASN A 223 8.30 -22.79 -21.27
C ASN A 223 7.73 -23.56 -20.07
N THR A 224 8.06 -24.85 -19.96
CA THR A 224 7.73 -25.66 -18.78
C THR A 224 8.94 -25.68 -17.85
N LEU A 225 8.71 -25.41 -16.56
CA LEU A 225 9.74 -25.58 -15.53
C LEU A 225 10.24 -27.03 -15.53
N ARG A 226 11.55 -27.22 -15.40
CA ARG A 226 12.17 -28.53 -15.18
C ARG A 226 12.20 -28.83 -13.67
N HIS A 227 12.00 -30.10 -13.31
CA HIS A 227 12.01 -30.56 -11.92
C HIS A 227 13.37 -30.31 -11.23
N LYS A 228 13.40 -30.38 -9.90
CA LYS A 228 14.41 -29.71 -9.05
C LYS A 228 14.36 -28.19 -9.25
N VAL A 229 13.31 -27.60 -8.71
CA VAL A 229 13.06 -26.16 -8.71
C VAL A 229 13.61 -25.55 -7.43
N LEU A 230 14.55 -24.62 -7.59
CA LEU A 230 15.15 -23.88 -6.49
C LEU A 230 14.36 -22.59 -6.24
N LEU A 231 13.90 -22.39 -5.00
CA LEU A 231 13.19 -21.19 -4.58
C LEU A 231 14.16 -20.24 -3.87
N LEU A 232 14.39 -19.07 -4.45
CA LEU A 232 15.35 -18.06 -3.97
C LEU A 232 14.68 -16.73 -3.63
N GLY A 233 15.42 -15.88 -2.92
CA GLY A 233 14.99 -14.52 -2.56
C GLY A 233 14.25 -14.46 -1.22
N GLY A 234 14.14 -13.24 -0.68
CA GLY A 234 13.63 -12.98 0.67
C GLY A 234 12.24 -13.58 0.94
N PRO A 235 11.20 -13.27 0.14
CA PRO A 235 9.87 -13.86 0.30
C PRO A 235 9.87 -15.39 0.35
N ASN A 236 10.54 -16.06 -0.60
CA ASN A 236 10.63 -17.51 -0.59
C ASN A 236 11.42 -18.04 0.61
N THR A 237 12.38 -17.29 1.14
CA THR A 237 13.18 -17.68 2.32
C THR A 237 12.37 -17.59 3.61
N TYR A 238 11.57 -16.53 3.79
CA TYR A 238 10.97 -16.18 5.07
C TYR A 238 9.47 -16.48 5.18
N LEU A 239 8.78 -16.83 4.10
CA LEU A 239 7.31 -17.02 4.08
C LEU A 239 6.93 -18.47 3.72
N PRO A 240 6.65 -19.33 4.72
CA PRO A 240 6.33 -20.74 4.48
C PRO A 240 5.08 -20.98 3.63
N PHE A 241 3.99 -20.23 3.85
CA PHE A 241 2.77 -20.34 3.04
C PHE A 241 3.03 -20.11 1.53
N LEU A 242 4.00 -19.25 1.18
CA LEU A 242 4.37 -19.03 -0.22
C LEU A 242 5.12 -20.24 -0.79
N GLN A 243 6.03 -20.85 -0.01
CA GLN A 243 6.74 -22.07 -0.39
C GLN A 243 5.78 -23.24 -0.61
N GLU A 244 4.81 -23.41 0.29
CA GLU A 244 3.78 -24.45 0.20
C GLU A 244 2.88 -24.23 -1.02
N CYS A 245 2.52 -22.98 -1.32
CA CYS A 245 1.79 -22.64 -2.54
C CYS A 245 2.57 -23.02 -3.81
N TRP A 246 3.87 -22.73 -3.88
CA TRP A 246 4.74 -23.19 -4.99
C TRP A 246 4.73 -24.71 -5.13
N ARG A 247 4.83 -25.44 -4.01
CA ARG A 247 4.82 -26.90 -3.97
C ARG A 247 3.49 -27.50 -4.42
N LEU A 248 2.38 -26.77 -4.30
CA LEU A 248 1.09 -27.18 -4.85
C LEU A 248 0.97 -26.88 -6.35
N ARG A 249 1.24 -25.62 -6.75
CA ARG A 249 0.90 -25.13 -8.10
C ARG A 249 1.88 -25.56 -9.20
N ILE A 250 3.14 -25.82 -8.87
CA ILE A 250 4.12 -26.31 -9.85
C ILE A 250 3.75 -27.72 -10.35
N PRO A 251 3.44 -28.71 -9.49
CA PRO A 251 2.95 -30.01 -9.93
C PRO A 251 1.68 -29.96 -10.78
N GLU A 252 0.70 -29.12 -10.42
CA GLU A 252 -0.51 -28.90 -11.24
C GLU A 252 -0.13 -28.40 -12.65
N THR A 253 0.76 -27.40 -12.71
CA THR A 253 1.27 -26.88 -13.99
C THR A 253 2.03 -27.94 -14.79
N TRP A 254 2.78 -28.85 -14.14
CA TRP A 254 3.42 -29.98 -14.81
C TRP A 254 2.40 -30.96 -15.36
N ALA A 255 1.34 -31.28 -14.60
CA ALA A 255 0.27 -32.16 -15.04
C ALA A 255 -0.46 -31.59 -16.27
N ASP A 256 -0.86 -30.31 -16.21
CA ASP A 256 -1.55 -29.62 -17.32
C ASP A 256 -0.72 -29.59 -18.60
N ARG A 257 0.61 -29.50 -18.46
CA ARG A 257 1.54 -29.47 -19.58
C ARG A 257 2.08 -30.85 -19.97
N GLY A 258 1.62 -31.92 -19.33
CA GLY A 258 2.06 -33.29 -19.59
C GLY A 258 3.56 -33.54 -19.31
N TYR A 259 4.19 -32.73 -18.45
CA TYR A 259 5.59 -32.88 -18.11
C TYR A 259 5.79 -33.99 -17.08
N GLN A 260 6.63 -34.96 -17.43
CA GLN A 260 6.98 -36.05 -16.54
C GLN A 260 8.07 -35.60 -15.55
N TYR A 261 7.80 -35.79 -14.26
CA TYR A 261 8.73 -35.52 -13.17
C TYR A 261 8.77 -36.73 -12.22
N PRO A 262 9.82 -36.90 -11.40
CA PRO A 262 9.97 -38.04 -10.49
C PRO A 262 8.92 -38.00 -9.36
N LYS A 263 7.78 -38.68 -9.53
CA LYS A 263 6.69 -38.69 -8.52
C LYS A 263 6.99 -39.56 -7.30
N ASP A 264 8.04 -40.36 -7.38
CA ASP A 264 8.56 -41.22 -6.32
C ASP A 264 9.43 -40.46 -5.30
N GLN A 265 9.85 -39.23 -5.61
CA GLN A 265 10.58 -38.36 -4.69
C GLN A 265 9.62 -37.43 -3.92
N PRO A 266 9.90 -37.12 -2.64
CA PRO A 266 9.17 -36.10 -1.91
C PRO A 266 9.16 -34.77 -2.66
N ILE A 267 8.03 -34.07 -2.66
CA ILE A 267 7.90 -32.81 -3.40
C ILE A 267 8.84 -31.74 -2.83
N GLU A 268 9.15 -31.82 -1.55
CA GLU A 268 10.10 -30.95 -0.84
C GLU A 268 11.54 -31.15 -1.30
N GLU A 269 11.90 -32.29 -1.92
CA GLU A 269 13.22 -32.49 -2.54
C GLU A 269 13.25 -31.99 -3.99
N LEU A 270 12.08 -31.94 -4.64
CA LEU A 270 11.92 -31.44 -5.99
C LEU A 270 11.71 -29.92 -6.05
N ILE A 271 11.17 -29.31 -5.00
CA ILE A 271 10.88 -27.89 -4.91
C ILE A 271 11.29 -27.41 -3.51
N PHE A 272 12.44 -26.75 -3.44
CA PHE A 272 13.09 -26.46 -2.17
C PHE A 272 13.71 -25.08 -2.10
N VAL A 273 13.82 -24.57 -0.88
CA VAL A 273 14.57 -23.37 -0.52
C VAL A 273 15.91 -23.85 0.03
N PRO A 274 17.05 -23.51 -0.59
CA PRO A 274 18.35 -23.96 -0.10
C PRO A 274 18.77 -23.19 1.15
N GLU A 275 19.77 -23.73 1.86
CA GLU A 275 20.48 -22.92 2.86
C GLU A 275 21.03 -21.65 2.22
N ASN A 276 20.99 -20.54 2.97
CA ASN A 276 21.46 -19.24 2.50
C ASN A 276 20.78 -18.75 1.21
N ALA A 277 19.53 -19.15 0.93
CA ALA A 277 18.75 -18.77 -0.25
C ALA A 277 18.72 -17.26 -0.54
N GLN A 278 18.81 -16.42 0.50
CA GLN A 278 18.88 -14.97 0.38
C GLN A 278 20.20 -14.47 -0.22
N TYR A 279 21.30 -15.22 -0.13
CA TYR A 279 22.65 -14.77 -0.49
C TYR A 279 23.13 -15.16 -1.89
N TYR A 280 22.31 -15.85 -2.68
CA TYR A 280 22.73 -16.44 -3.97
C TYR A 280 23.28 -15.41 -4.95
N ALA A 281 22.65 -14.23 -5.05
CA ALA A 281 23.14 -13.16 -5.91
C ALA A 281 24.53 -12.64 -5.46
N ALA A 282 24.70 -12.37 -4.16
CA ALA A 282 25.97 -11.89 -3.61
C ALA A 282 27.09 -12.94 -3.76
N TYR A 283 26.82 -14.19 -3.37
CA TYR A 283 27.75 -15.31 -3.53
C TYR A 283 28.08 -15.57 -5.00
N GLY A 284 27.08 -15.53 -5.87
CA GLY A 284 27.24 -15.62 -7.32
C GLY A 284 28.15 -14.54 -7.89
N ALA A 285 28.09 -13.31 -7.38
CA ALA A 285 28.98 -12.24 -7.79
C ALA A 285 30.45 -12.55 -7.43
N VAL A 286 30.69 -13.20 -6.28
CA VAL A 286 32.03 -13.71 -5.92
C VAL A 286 32.49 -14.76 -6.94
N LEU A 287 31.65 -15.75 -7.24
CA LEU A 287 31.99 -16.81 -8.18
C LEU A 287 32.30 -16.26 -9.58
N TYR A 288 31.56 -15.24 -10.03
CA TYR A 288 31.90 -14.50 -11.26
C TYR A 288 33.31 -13.92 -11.15
N GLY A 289 33.57 -13.22 -10.05
CA GLY A 289 34.82 -12.55 -9.79
C GLY A 289 36.03 -13.47 -9.69
N LEU A 290 35.86 -14.71 -9.25
CA LEU A 290 36.93 -15.71 -9.25
C LEU A 290 37.39 -16.08 -10.66
N HIS A 291 36.55 -15.92 -11.69
CA HIS A 291 36.93 -16.11 -13.09
C HIS A 291 37.53 -14.84 -13.74
N GLU A 292 37.41 -13.69 -13.06
CA GLU A 292 38.00 -12.43 -13.52
C GLU A 292 39.49 -12.36 -13.20
N PRO A 293 40.31 -11.68 -14.03
CA PRO A 293 41.75 -11.51 -13.77
C PRO A 293 42.05 -10.96 -12.37
N ALA A 294 43.17 -11.37 -11.77
CA ALA A 294 43.50 -11.13 -10.35
C ALA A 294 43.46 -9.65 -9.90
N GLY A 295 43.67 -8.68 -10.80
CA GLY A 295 43.59 -7.24 -10.49
C GLY A 295 42.21 -6.59 -10.67
N VAL A 296 41.20 -7.36 -11.07
CA VAL A 296 39.84 -6.85 -11.25
C VAL A 296 39.08 -6.89 -9.93
N GLY A 297 38.41 -5.78 -9.60
CA GLY A 297 37.59 -5.65 -8.40
C GLY A 297 38.40 -5.38 -7.13
N THR A 298 39.68 -5.02 -7.24
CA THR A 298 40.55 -4.76 -6.08
C THR A 298 39.97 -3.64 -5.23
N TYR A 299 39.81 -3.91 -3.94
CA TYR A 299 39.23 -2.98 -2.99
C TYR A 299 40.17 -1.79 -2.72
N ILE A 300 39.64 -0.57 -2.83
CA ILE A 300 40.43 0.67 -2.64
C ILE A 300 40.19 1.36 -1.29
N GLY A 301 39.36 0.78 -0.42
CA GLY A 301 38.98 1.37 0.87
C GLY A 301 37.67 2.17 0.83
N LEU A 302 37.37 2.86 1.93
CA LEU A 302 36.06 3.50 2.16
C LEU A 302 36.04 5.03 1.97
N ASN A 303 37.19 5.67 1.76
CA ASN A 303 37.27 7.13 1.74
C ASN A 303 36.42 7.74 0.62
N ASP A 304 36.48 7.17 -0.59
CA ASP A 304 35.71 7.66 -1.75
C ASP A 304 34.22 7.39 -1.59
N LEU A 305 33.84 6.25 -0.99
CA LEU A 305 32.44 5.96 -0.67
C LEU A 305 31.90 6.91 0.39
N ARG A 306 32.70 7.25 1.41
CA ARG A 306 32.34 8.25 2.43
C ARG A 306 32.16 9.63 1.81
N HIS A 307 33.08 10.06 0.97
CA HIS A 307 32.95 11.32 0.25
C HIS A 307 31.71 11.34 -0.66
N PHE A 308 31.39 10.20 -1.31
CA PHE A 308 30.17 10.07 -2.10
C PHE A 308 28.89 10.22 -1.25
N ILE A 309 28.87 9.65 -0.04
CA ILE A 309 27.78 9.77 0.93
C ILE A 309 27.64 11.23 1.41
N ASP A 310 28.75 11.87 1.77
CA ASP A 310 28.77 13.18 2.43
C ASP A 310 28.57 14.36 1.44
N HIS A 311 29.12 14.25 0.22
CA HIS A 311 29.23 15.39 -0.72
C HIS A 311 28.83 15.07 -2.17
N GLY A 312 28.94 13.80 -2.59
CA GLY A 312 28.76 13.41 -4.00
C GLY A 312 27.32 13.46 -4.53
N ARG A 313 26.32 13.49 -3.63
CA ARG A 313 24.89 13.42 -4.00
C ARG A 313 24.37 14.72 -4.61
N ALA A 314 24.48 15.84 -3.89
CA ALA A 314 23.89 17.12 -4.30
C ALA A 314 24.54 17.68 -5.60
N ALA A 315 25.86 17.61 -5.72
CA ALA A 315 26.60 18.17 -6.85
C ALA A 315 26.34 17.44 -8.18
N LYS A 316 26.02 16.14 -8.15
CA LYS A 316 25.74 15.33 -9.35
C LYS A 316 24.25 15.37 -9.75
N LEU A 317 23.37 15.63 -8.79
CA LEU A 317 21.92 15.70 -8.99
C LEU A 317 21.43 17.08 -9.44
N GLY A 318 22.15 18.16 -9.08
CA GLY A 318 21.72 19.56 -9.26
C GLY A 318 21.19 19.91 -10.65
N ASP A 319 21.80 19.42 -11.73
CA ASP A 319 21.38 19.73 -13.10
C ASP A 319 20.06 19.05 -13.53
N LYS A 320 19.68 17.95 -12.88
CA LYS A 320 18.46 17.17 -13.19
C LYS A 320 17.36 17.34 -12.13
N ALA A 321 17.70 17.75 -10.93
CA ALA A 321 16.80 17.89 -9.80
C ALA A 321 15.70 18.94 -10.03
N GLY A 322 14.58 18.75 -9.36
CA GLY A 322 13.51 19.72 -9.17
C GLY A 322 13.73 20.59 -7.93
N PRO A 323 12.95 21.68 -7.81
CA PRO A 323 13.04 22.57 -6.67
C PRO A 323 12.56 21.88 -5.38
N PRO A 324 12.99 22.37 -4.21
CA PRO A 324 12.40 21.98 -2.93
C PRO A 324 10.94 22.46 -2.81
N LEU A 325 10.22 21.98 -1.79
CA LEU A 325 8.84 22.41 -1.47
C LEU A 325 8.76 23.88 -1.00
N VAL A 326 9.82 24.35 -0.35
CA VAL A 326 9.99 25.73 0.13
C VAL A 326 11.41 26.18 -0.14
N LYS A 327 11.60 27.48 -0.37
CA LYS A 327 12.93 28.07 -0.66
C LYS A 327 13.64 28.58 0.60
N SER A 328 12.91 28.76 1.70
CA SER A 328 13.42 29.32 2.95
C SER A 328 12.51 28.97 4.13
N ASP A 329 13.05 29.04 5.34
CA ASP A 329 12.29 28.87 6.58
C ASP A 329 11.19 29.93 6.73
N ASP A 330 11.44 31.17 6.32
CA ASP A 330 10.43 32.25 6.33
C ASP A 330 9.21 31.92 5.44
N GLU A 331 9.43 31.30 4.29
CA GLU A 331 8.35 30.82 3.42
C GLU A 331 7.54 29.71 4.11
N LEU A 332 8.23 28.78 4.76
CA LEU A 332 7.60 27.68 5.48
C LEU A 332 6.75 28.18 6.65
N ASP A 333 7.28 29.09 7.45
CA ASP A 333 6.57 29.66 8.60
C ASP A 333 5.37 30.49 8.16
N GLY A 334 5.52 31.30 7.10
CA GLY A 334 4.41 32.04 6.50
C GLY A 334 3.32 31.12 5.95
N PHE A 335 3.69 29.99 5.34
CA PHE A 335 2.74 28.99 4.88
C PHE A 335 2.03 28.28 6.05
N ARG A 336 2.79 27.86 7.07
CA ARG A 336 2.27 27.20 8.28
C ARG A 336 1.26 28.08 8.99
N GLU A 337 1.52 29.37 9.11
CA GLU A 337 0.58 30.30 9.76
C GLU A 337 -0.67 30.51 8.90
N ARG A 338 -0.51 30.72 7.58
CA ARG A 338 -1.65 30.96 6.67
C ARG A 338 -2.60 29.77 6.56
N TYR A 339 -2.07 28.55 6.54
CA TYR A 339 -2.84 27.31 6.32
C TYR A 339 -2.97 26.44 7.57
N LYS A 340 -2.74 27.04 8.75
CA LYS A 340 -2.93 26.37 10.03
C LYS A 340 -4.37 25.91 10.19
N ILE A 341 -4.56 24.59 10.32
CA ILE A 341 -5.88 24.04 10.66
C ILE A 341 -6.18 24.40 12.13
N PRO A 342 -7.28 25.11 12.43
CA PRO A 342 -7.62 25.47 13.80
C PRO A 342 -7.79 24.24 14.68
N LYS A 343 -7.26 24.30 15.91
CA LYS A 343 -7.50 23.26 16.90
C LYS A 343 -8.98 23.29 17.29
N PHE A 344 -9.67 22.16 17.16
CA PHE A 344 -11.04 22.03 17.63
C PHE A 344 -11.09 22.17 19.16
N VAL A 345 -11.95 23.07 19.63
CA VAL A 345 -12.27 23.25 21.05
C VAL A 345 -13.74 22.89 21.22
N PRO A 346 -14.06 21.78 21.92
CA PRO A 346 -15.43 21.43 22.21
C PRO A 346 -16.16 22.54 22.98
N PRO A 347 -17.48 22.72 22.79
CA PRO A 347 -18.27 23.58 23.64
C PRO A 347 -18.22 23.12 25.10
N THR A 348 -18.35 24.06 26.03
CA THR A 348 -18.38 23.75 27.47
C THR A 348 -19.71 23.10 27.83
N ILE A 349 -19.65 21.89 28.37
CA ILE A 349 -20.82 21.16 28.88
C ILE A 349 -20.84 21.33 30.39
N GLN A 350 -21.98 21.76 30.94
CA GLN A 350 -22.21 21.89 32.37
C GLN A 350 -22.88 20.63 32.93
N ARG A 351 -22.63 20.36 34.21
CA ARG A 351 -23.30 19.27 34.91
C ARG A 351 -24.81 19.54 34.94
N GLY A 352 -25.59 18.57 34.50
CA GLY A 352 -27.05 18.66 34.41
C GLY A 352 -27.56 19.16 33.06
N ASP A 353 -26.68 19.53 32.12
CA ASP A 353 -27.09 19.84 30.75
C ASP A 353 -27.80 18.64 30.11
N HIS A 354 -28.82 18.94 29.31
CA HIS A 354 -29.53 17.96 28.50
C HIS A 354 -29.26 18.24 27.04
N ILE A 355 -28.30 17.51 26.47
CA ILE A 355 -27.78 17.72 25.13
C ILE A 355 -28.67 16.99 24.12
N ARG A 356 -29.31 17.74 23.23
CA ARG A 356 -30.07 17.21 22.09
C ARG A 356 -29.23 17.38 20.83
N ALA A 357 -28.95 16.27 20.15
CA ALA A 357 -27.98 16.29 19.05
C ALA A 357 -28.25 15.20 18.01
N VAL A 358 -27.79 15.44 16.78
CA VAL A 358 -27.71 14.43 15.73
C VAL A 358 -26.29 13.89 15.60
N ILE A 359 -26.18 12.68 15.06
CA ILE A 359 -24.91 12.06 14.72
C ILE A 359 -24.75 12.00 13.21
N GLY A 360 -23.58 12.37 12.72
CA GLY A 360 -23.15 12.09 11.35
C GLY A 360 -21.93 11.19 11.37
N LEU A 361 -21.98 10.09 10.60
CA LEU A 361 -20.91 9.11 10.51
C LEU A 361 -20.45 8.95 9.05
N ASP A 362 -19.17 9.22 8.79
CA ASP A 362 -18.51 8.87 7.53
C ASP A 362 -17.69 7.59 7.73
N GLY A 363 -18.20 6.47 7.21
CA GLY A 363 -17.54 5.17 7.29
C GLY A 363 -16.68 4.95 6.06
N GLY A 364 -15.49 5.56 6.03
CA GLY A 364 -14.57 5.48 4.91
C GLY A 364 -13.79 4.15 4.83
N SER A 365 -13.08 3.96 3.72
CA SER A 365 -12.28 2.75 3.46
C SER A 365 -11.05 2.59 4.36
N THR A 366 -10.52 3.70 4.87
CA THR A 366 -9.28 3.77 5.66
C THR A 366 -9.56 4.23 7.09
N SER A 367 -10.59 5.05 7.27
CA SER A 367 -10.94 5.64 8.55
C SER A 367 -12.42 5.94 8.63
N SER A 368 -12.95 5.77 9.84
CA SER A 368 -14.30 6.10 10.22
C SER A 368 -14.28 7.40 11.03
N LYS A 369 -15.18 8.33 10.72
CA LYS A 369 -15.31 9.60 11.44
C LYS A 369 -16.73 9.78 11.89
N CYS A 370 -16.89 10.32 13.08
CA CYS A 370 -18.18 10.52 13.69
C CYS A 370 -18.22 11.92 14.33
N VAL A 371 -19.28 12.67 14.10
CA VAL A 371 -19.51 13.97 14.71
C VAL A 371 -20.86 13.99 15.42
N LEU A 372 -20.88 14.60 16.60
CA LEU A 372 -22.07 14.92 17.36
C LEU A 372 -22.35 16.41 17.20
N VAL A 373 -23.52 16.74 16.64
CA VAL A 373 -23.90 18.11 16.27
C VAL A 373 -25.21 18.48 16.96
N ASP A 374 -25.27 19.63 17.64
CA ASP A 374 -26.50 20.11 18.29
C ASP A 374 -27.54 20.63 17.29
N GLU A 375 -28.68 21.09 17.80
CA GLU A 375 -29.80 21.58 16.99
C GLU A 375 -29.47 22.88 16.23
N GLU A 376 -28.46 23.62 16.69
CA GLU A 376 -27.93 24.83 16.08
C GLU A 376 -26.87 24.55 15.00
N GLY A 377 -26.45 23.29 14.84
CA GLY A 377 -25.41 22.90 13.89
C GLY A 377 -23.98 23.00 14.43
N THR A 378 -23.80 23.22 15.74
CA THR A 378 -22.49 23.29 16.41
C THR A 378 -21.97 21.88 16.70
N ILE A 379 -20.69 21.63 16.38
CA ILE A 379 -20.05 20.36 16.69
C ILE A 379 -19.73 20.31 18.20
N ILE A 380 -20.40 19.41 18.92
CA ILE A 380 -20.16 19.15 20.34
C ILE A 380 -18.92 18.28 20.52
N LYS A 381 -18.78 17.26 19.68
CA LYS A 381 -17.71 16.27 19.76
C LYS A 381 -17.45 15.66 18.40
N LYS A 382 -16.20 15.33 18.14
CA LYS A 382 -15.78 14.57 16.97
C LYS A 382 -14.87 13.42 17.37
N GLU A 383 -14.97 12.33 16.64
CA GLU A 383 -14.16 11.13 16.78
C GLU A 383 -13.64 10.71 15.40
N TYR A 384 -12.37 10.29 15.36
CA TYR A 384 -11.70 9.80 14.16
C TYR A 384 -10.98 8.52 14.54
N VAL A 385 -11.26 7.42 13.83
CA VAL A 385 -10.67 6.11 14.09
C VAL A 385 -10.18 5.52 12.78
N LEU A 386 -8.97 4.94 12.78
CA LEU A 386 -8.51 4.13 11.65
C LEU A 386 -9.34 2.85 11.60
N SER A 387 -9.89 2.53 10.43
CA SER A 387 -10.79 1.38 10.32
C SER A 387 -10.01 0.08 10.51
N LYS A 388 -10.57 -0.82 11.31
CA LYS A 388 -10.02 -2.17 11.53
C LYS A 388 -10.69 -3.23 10.65
N GLY A 389 -11.31 -2.81 9.55
CA GLY A 389 -12.01 -3.69 8.62
C GLY A 389 -13.41 -4.12 9.06
N ASN A 390 -13.89 -3.68 10.23
CA ASN A 390 -15.22 -4.02 10.74
C ASN A 390 -16.04 -2.74 11.00
N PRO A 391 -16.90 -2.31 10.05
CA PRO A 391 -17.61 -1.04 10.15
C PRO A 391 -18.62 -0.98 11.30
N LEU A 392 -19.23 -2.12 11.67
CA LEU A 392 -20.15 -2.17 12.82
C LEU A 392 -19.40 -2.03 14.13
N GLN A 393 -18.25 -2.69 14.28
CA GLN A 393 -17.44 -2.54 15.49
C GLN A 393 -16.89 -1.11 15.62
N ASP A 394 -16.36 -0.55 14.53
CA ASP A 394 -15.85 0.82 14.50
C ASP A 394 -16.96 1.82 14.91
N MET A 395 -18.17 1.64 14.39
CA MET A 395 -19.35 2.42 14.77
C MET A 395 -19.67 2.30 16.26
N LYS A 396 -19.79 1.07 16.80
CA LYS A 396 -20.10 0.84 18.22
C LYS A 396 -19.08 1.52 19.13
N ASP A 397 -17.79 1.41 18.80
CA ASP A 397 -16.71 2.01 19.57
C ASP A 397 -16.77 3.55 19.54
N MET A 398 -17.06 4.16 18.39
CA MET A 398 -17.23 5.62 18.28
C MET A 398 -18.46 6.11 19.03
N LEU A 399 -19.60 5.42 18.92
CA LEU A 399 -20.82 5.79 19.64
C LEU A 399 -20.63 5.73 21.16
N ARG A 400 -19.93 4.70 21.68
CA ARG A 400 -19.55 4.63 23.10
C ARG A 400 -18.74 5.86 23.52
N LYS A 401 -17.73 6.24 22.75
CA LYS A 401 -16.90 7.42 23.07
C LYS A 401 -17.71 8.72 23.09
N LEU A 402 -18.67 8.91 22.17
CA LEU A 402 -19.54 10.08 22.17
C LEU A 402 -20.42 10.13 23.41
N ARG A 403 -21.07 9.01 23.75
CA ARG A 403 -21.91 8.88 24.95
C ARG A 403 -21.10 9.14 26.22
N ASP A 404 -19.99 8.44 26.36
CA ASP A 404 -19.16 8.48 27.57
C ASP A 404 -18.53 9.87 27.74
N TYR A 405 -18.19 10.57 26.66
CA TYR A 405 -17.75 11.97 26.70
C TYR A 405 -18.81 12.87 27.36
N VAL A 406 -20.06 12.83 26.91
CA VAL A 406 -21.14 13.67 27.47
C VAL A 406 -21.44 13.27 28.93
N HIS A 407 -21.57 11.97 29.20
CA HIS A 407 -21.87 11.48 30.55
C HIS A 407 -20.75 11.79 31.55
N SER A 408 -19.48 11.77 31.13
CA SER A 408 -18.34 12.12 32.00
C SER A 408 -18.38 13.58 32.49
N GLN A 409 -19.07 14.47 31.78
CA GLN A 409 -19.30 15.85 32.19
C GLN A 409 -20.51 16.00 33.15
N GLY A 410 -21.21 14.90 33.45
CA GLY A 410 -22.42 14.90 34.26
C GLY A 410 -23.65 15.46 33.53
N ALA A 411 -23.65 15.44 32.19
CA ALA A 411 -24.77 15.80 31.33
C ALA A 411 -25.45 14.54 30.77
N THR A 412 -26.65 14.70 30.22
CA THR A 412 -27.40 13.66 29.52
C THR A 412 -27.40 13.91 28.01
N LEU A 413 -27.49 12.84 27.23
CA LEU A 413 -27.47 12.89 25.76
C LEU A 413 -28.75 12.28 25.18
N GLU A 414 -29.52 13.08 24.45
CA GLU A 414 -30.60 12.64 23.58
C GLU A 414 -30.14 12.72 22.11
N VAL A 415 -29.94 11.56 21.47
CA VAL A 415 -29.63 11.51 20.04
C VAL A 415 -30.94 11.54 19.26
N ILE A 416 -31.24 12.68 18.65
CA ILE A 416 -32.49 12.92 17.92
C ILE A 416 -32.40 12.49 16.45
N GLY A 417 -31.25 12.03 15.98
CA GLY A 417 -31.09 11.45 14.65
C GLY A 417 -29.70 10.93 14.34
N PHE A 418 -29.61 10.05 13.34
CA PHE A 418 -28.36 9.44 12.89
C PHE A 418 -28.28 9.41 11.36
N GLY A 419 -27.22 10.01 10.80
CA GLY A 419 -26.90 9.97 9.38
C GLY A 419 -25.60 9.25 9.11
N SER A 420 -25.52 8.63 7.95
CA SER A 420 -24.32 7.97 7.49
C SER A 420 -23.97 8.33 6.04
N THR A 421 -22.67 8.30 5.76
CA THR A 421 -22.10 8.43 4.43
C THR A 421 -20.85 7.55 4.30
N GLY A 422 -20.22 7.56 3.12
CA GLY A 422 -19.07 6.73 2.82
C GLY A 422 -19.44 5.26 2.59
N TYR A 423 -18.43 4.40 2.60
CA TYR A 423 -18.56 2.97 2.28
C TYR A 423 -19.46 2.20 3.25
N ALA A 424 -19.51 2.59 4.53
CA ALA A 424 -20.31 1.91 5.53
C ALA A 424 -21.79 2.32 5.53
N ALA A 425 -22.19 3.32 4.73
CA ALA A 425 -23.52 3.91 4.86
C ALA A 425 -24.66 2.89 4.67
N ASN A 426 -24.54 2.00 3.68
CA ASN A 426 -25.57 0.98 3.41
C ASN A 426 -25.73 -0.03 4.55
N VAL A 427 -24.63 -0.49 5.15
CA VAL A 427 -24.73 -1.43 6.28
C VAL A 427 -25.32 -0.74 7.51
N LEU A 428 -25.00 0.53 7.73
CA LEU A 428 -25.54 1.30 8.85
C LEU A 428 -27.02 1.68 8.65
N GLU A 429 -27.43 1.99 7.43
CA GLU A 429 -28.83 2.19 7.08
C GLU A 429 -29.66 0.94 7.43
N GLU A 430 -29.17 -0.24 7.03
CA GLU A 430 -29.93 -1.47 7.28
C GLU A 430 -29.94 -1.92 8.73
N THR A 431 -28.80 -1.81 9.41
CA THR A 431 -28.63 -2.32 10.80
C THR A 431 -29.10 -1.34 11.85
N LEU A 432 -28.93 -0.02 11.65
CA LEU A 432 -29.29 1.01 12.63
C LEU A 432 -30.57 1.78 12.27
N LYS A 433 -31.13 1.54 11.08
CA LYS A 433 -32.24 2.34 10.54
C LYS A 433 -31.91 3.83 10.51
N ALA A 434 -30.70 4.13 10.03
CA ALA A 434 -30.20 5.50 9.86
C ALA A 434 -31.25 6.38 9.19
N ASP A 435 -31.40 7.61 9.69
CA ASP A 435 -32.34 8.59 9.15
C ASP A 435 -31.96 9.04 7.74
N VAL A 436 -30.65 9.03 7.47
CA VAL A 436 -30.05 9.50 6.23
C VAL A 436 -28.92 8.54 5.83
N ASN A 437 -29.01 8.04 4.60
CA ASN A 437 -27.88 7.49 3.85
C ASN A 437 -27.61 8.44 2.68
N ILE A 438 -26.62 9.32 2.84
CA ILE A 438 -26.28 10.34 1.85
C ILE A 438 -25.01 9.97 1.11
N VAL A 439 -24.99 10.23 -0.19
CA VAL A 439 -23.78 10.04 -1.00
C VAL A 439 -22.68 10.99 -0.53
N GLU A 440 -21.48 10.45 -0.37
CA GLU A 440 -20.31 11.14 0.19
C GLU A 440 -20.00 12.47 -0.51
N THR A 441 -20.09 12.53 -1.84
CA THR A 441 -19.88 13.78 -2.59
C THR A 441 -20.83 14.90 -2.16
N VAL A 442 -22.10 14.57 -1.88
CA VAL A 442 -23.10 15.52 -1.41
C VAL A 442 -22.82 15.91 0.04
N ALA A 443 -22.45 14.96 0.90
CA ALA A 443 -22.08 15.26 2.28
C ALA A 443 -20.88 16.23 2.36
N HIS A 444 -19.80 15.94 1.63
CA HIS A 444 -18.63 16.82 1.55
C HIS A 444 -18.96 18.20 0.95
N MET A 445 -19.87 18.26 -0.03
CA MET A 445 -20.38 19.52 -0.57
C MET A 445 -21.13 20.32 0.50
N MET A 446 -22.09 19.71 1.19
CA MET A 446 -22.89 20.37 2.22
C MET A 446 -22.01 20.96 3.31
N SER A 447 -21.00 20.20 3.76
CA SER A 447 -20.03 20.68 4.74
C SER A 447 -19.24 21.88 4.20
N ALA A 448 -18.68 21.80 2.99
CA ALA A 448 -17.92 22.92 2.42
C ALA A 448 -18.77 24.19 2.21
N VAL A 449 -20.00 24.05 1.70
CA VAL A 449 -20.92 25.19 1.49
C VAL A 449 -21.32 25.82 2.82
N HIS A 450 -21.51 25.02 3.87
CA HIS A 450 -21.80 25.56 5.21
C HIS A 450 -20.69 26.47 5.75
N TYR A 451 -19.42 26.07 5.60
CA TYR A 451 -18.28 26.84 6.12
C TYR A 451 -17.83 27.99 5.22
N PHE A 452 -17.99 27.85 3.90
CA PHE A 452 -17.37 28.77 2.94
C PHE A 452 -18.38 29.49 2.04
N GLY A 453 -19.67 29.14 2.08
CA GLY A 453 -20.71 29.75 1.25
C GLY A 453 -20.55 29.39 -0.23
N ASP A 454 -20.48 30.40 -1.09
CA ASP A 454 -20.25 30.20 -2.53
C ASP A 454 -18.82 29.71 -2.75
N VAL A 455 -18.68 28.51 -3.32
CA VAL A 455 -17.41 27.80 -3.58
C VAL A 455 -17.44 27.36 -5.04
N ASP A 456 -16.33 27.47 -5.74
CA ASP A 456 -16.23 27.06 -7.14
C ASP A 456 -15.78 25.60 -7.29
N VAL A 457 -14.79 25.21 -6.49
CA VAL A 457 -14.17 23.89 -6.56
C VAL A 457 -13.94 23.34 -5.16
N ILE A 458 -14.32 22.08 -4.98
CA ILE A 458 -14.05 21.33 -3.76
C ILE A 458 -13.12 20.18 -4.11
N CYS A 459 -11.97 20.07 -3.44
CA CYS A 459 -11.01 18.99 -3.63
C CYS A 459 -10.87 18.20 -2.33
N ASP A 460 -11.52 17.04 -2.28
CA ASP A 460 -11.44 16.06 -1.20
C ASP A 460 -10.41 14.99 -1.56
N ILE A 461 -9.34 14.88 -0.76
CA ILE A 461 -8.31 13.85 -0.93
C ILE A 461 -8.31 12.96 0.31
N GLY A 462 -8.99 11.82 0.17
CA GLY A 462 -9.07 10.77 1.18
C GLY A 462 -7.82 9.88 1.24
N GLY A 463 -7.95 8.78 1.97
CA GLY A 463 -6.91 7.76 2.04
C GLY A 463 -6.77 6.99 0.73
N GLN A 464 -7.88 6.55 0.13
CA GLN A 464 -7.88 5.71 -1.08
C GLN A 464 -8.56 6.37 -2.29
N ASP A 465 -9.20 7.51 -2.09
CA ASP A 465 -9.96 8.19 -3.12
C ASP A 465 -9.58 9.67 -3.26
N ILE A 466 -9.85 10.18 -4.46
CA ILE A 466 -9.72 11.59 -4.82
C ILE A 466 -11.07 12.00 -5.39
N LYS A 467 -11.66 13.06 -4.85
CA LYS A 467 -12.91 13.63 -5.34
C LYS A 467 -12.73 15.11 -5.59
N VAL A 468 -12.99 15.54 -6.83
CA VAL A 468 -12.95 16.96 -7.20
C VAL A 468 -14.33 17.35 -7.71
N LEU A 469 -15.02 18.19 -6.95
CA LEU A 469 -16.37 18.65 -7.24
C LEU A 469 -16.29 20.05 -7.86
N PHE A 470 -17.03 20.25 -8.95
CA PHE A 470 -17.18 21.53 -9.62
C PHE A 470 -18.57 22.07 -9.33
N MET A 471 -18.61 23.22 -8.70
CA MET A 471 -19.81 23.81 -8.15
C MET A 471 -20.45 24.79 -9.14
N LYS A 472 -21.76 25.01 -8.98
CA LYS A 472 -22.48 26.11 -9.61
C LYS A 472 -23.73 26.42 -8.79
N ASN A 473 -23.91 27.67 -8.38
CA ASN A 473 -25.07 28.12 -7.60
C ASN A 473 -25.27 27.31 -6.30
N GLY A 474 -24.18 26.99 -5.59
CA GLY A 474 -24.23 26.22 -4.33
C GLY A 474 -24.39 24.71 -4.48
N ASP A 475 -24.54 24.17 -5.71
CA ASP A 475 -24.73 22.74 -5.97
C ASP A 475 -23.63 22.14 -6.87
N ILE A 476 -23.47 20.82 -6.82
CA ILE A 476 -22.53 20.08 -7.69
C ILE A 476 -23.06 20.11 -9.13
N ARG A 477 -22.34 20.80 -10.02
CA ARG A 477 -22.58 20.75 -11.47
C ARG A 477 -21.99 19.49 -12.09
N ASN A 478 -20.78 19.13 -11.68
CA ASN A 478 -20.03 17.99 -12.22
C ASN A 478 -18.95 17.59 -11.21
N PHE A 479 -18.41 16.39 -11.31
CA PHE A 479 -17.31 15.94 -10.46
C PHE A 479 -16.36 14.97 -11.19
N ARG A 480 -15.20 14.75 -10.59
CA ARG A 480 -14.22 13.73 -10.98
C ARG A 480 -13.88 12.91 -9.76
N LEU A 481 -13.81 11.60 -9.94
CA LEU A 481 -13.58 10.66 -8.86
C LEU A 481 -12.55 9.61 -9.30
N SER A 482 -11.61 9.30 -8.41
CA SER A 482 -10.67 8.19 -8.55
C SER A 482 -10.75 7.33 -7.30
N ASN A 483 -11.19 6.07 -7.43
CA ASN A 483 -11.35 5.10 -6.34
C ASN A 483 -10.59 3.78 -6.56
N GLN A 484 -9.95 3.60 -7.71
CA GLN A 484 -9.22 2.37 -8.07
C GLN A 484 -7.70 2.56 -8.11
N CYS A 485 -7.22 3.80 -8.16
CA CYS A 485 -5.81 4.10 -8.31
C CYS A 485 -5.29 4.84 -7.07
N SER A 486 -4.29 4.26 -6.40
CA SER A 486 -3.57 4.91 -5.27
C SER A 486 -2.76 6.14 -5.68
N ALA A 487 -2.66 6.44 -6.98
CA ALA A 487 -1.91 7.58 -7.46
C ALA A 487 -2.57 8.91 -7.04
N GLY A 488 -1.97 9.59 -6.05
CA GLY A 488 -2.36 10.93 -5.63
C GLY A 488 -3.28 11.02 -4.41
N ASN A 489 -3.41 9.95 -3.62
CA ASN A 489 -4.16 9.95 -2.36
C ASN A 489 -3.27 9.66 -1.14
N GLY A 490 -3.85 9.74 0.06
CA GLY A 490 -3.12 9.60 1.31
C GLY A 490 -2.44 8.24 1.50
N MET A 491 -2.99 7.16 0.93
CA MET A 491 -2.40 5.81 1.01
C MET A 491 -1.03 5.75 0.33
N LEU A 492 -0.84 6.47 -0.78
CA LEU A 492 0.47 6.56 -1.41
C LEU A 492 1.48 7.22 -0.46
N LEU A 493 1.10 8.33 0.18
CA LEU A 493 1.99 9.04 1.10
C LEU A 493 2.34 8.17 2.32
N GLN A 494 1.33 7.50 2.89
CA GLN A 494 1.50 6.55 4.00
C GLN A 494 2.44 5.41 3.60
N ALA A 495 2.14 4.70 2.51
CA ALA A 495 2.93 3.56 2.07
C ALA A 495 4.38 3.94 1.76
N MET A 496 4.61 5.14 1.21
CA MET A 496 5.96 5.63 0.93
C MET A 496 6.71 6.03 2.21
N ALA A 497 6.03 6.65 3.19
CA ALA A 497 6.61 6.96 4.49
C ALA A 497 6.98 5.69 5.27
N ASP A 498 6.08 4.70 5.29
CA ASP A 498 6.29 3.40 5.96
C ASP A 498 7.51 2.67 5.39
N GLN A 499 7.70 2.70 4.07
CA GLN A 499 8.89 2.15 3.42
C GLN A 499 10.20 2.82 3.85
N PHE A 500 10.15 4.05 4.35
CA PHE A 500 11.30 4.78 4.88
C PHE A 500 11.40 4.70 6.41
N GLY A 501 10.49 3.97 7.06
CA GLY A 501 10.39 3.90 8.52
C GLY A 501 10.00 5.24 9.15
N ILE A 502 9.24 6.06 8.43
CA ILE A 502 8.76 7.37 8.87
C ILE A 502 7.25 7.25 9.12
N ALA A 503 6.78 7.68 10.29
CA ALA A 503 5.36 7.79 10.54
C ALA A 503 4.74 8.84 9.62
N VAL A 504 3.55 8.62 9.05
CA VAL A 504 2.93 9.57 8.10
C VAL A 504 2.76 10.98 8.69
N GLN A 505 2.63 11.08 10.01
CA GLN A 505 2.52 12.35 10.74
C GLN A 505 3.82 13.16 10.66
N GLU A 506 4.96 12.51 10.50
CA GLU A 506 6.29 13.12 10.35
C GLU A 506 6.66 13.35 8.88
N TYR A 507 5.81 12.94 7.92
CA TYR A 507 6.07 13.07 6.49
C TYR A 507 6.42 14.51 6.12
N ALA A 508 5.59 15.46 6.55
CA ALA A 508 5.71 16.85 6.14
C ALA A 508 7.03 17.47 6.59
N ASP A 509 7.42 17.25 7.86
CA ASP A 509 8.67 17.78 8.40
C ASP A 509 9.89 17.16 7.70
N ASN A 510 9.83 15.86 7.35
CA ASN A 510 10.88 15.23 6.57
C ASN A 510 10.94 15.78 5.14
N ALA A 511 9.80 16.06 4.50
CA ALA A 511 9.76 16.58 3.14
C ALA A 511 10.23 18.05 3.07
N PHE A 512 9.91 18.87 4.06
CA PHE A 512 10.36 20.27 4.12
C PHE A 512 11.85 20.42 4.39
N ALA A 513 12.51 19.41 4.98
CA ALA A 513 13.96 19.40 5.16
C ALA A 513 14.77 19.19 3.87
N ALA A 514 14.09 18.93 2.73
CA ALA A 514 14.76 18.69 1.46
C ALA A 514 15.17 20.01 0.79
N GLU A 515 16.44 20.12 0.38
CA GLU A 515 16.95 21.26 -0.39
C GLU A 515 16.69 21.15 -1.91
N LEU A 516 16.36 19.94 -2.36
CA LEU A 516 16.03 19.61 -3.74
C LEU A 516 15.02 18.45 -3.78
N SER A 517 14.43 18.18 -4.93
CA SER A 517 13.56 17.01 -5.10
C SER A 517 13.85 16.29 -6.41
N PRO A 518 13.60 14.97 -6.52
CA PRO A 518 13.54 14.33 -7.81
C PRO A 518 12.26 14.74 -8.56
N LYS A 519 12.29 14.64 -9.88
CA LYS A 519 11.13 14.92 -10.75
C LYS A 519 10.42 13.61 -11.09
N PHE A 520 9.51 13.19 -10.21
CA PHE A 520 8.65 12.04 -10.48
C PHE A 520 7.76 12.24 -11.71
N SER A 521 7.58 11.17 -12.48
CA SER A 521 6.51 11.06 -13.47
C SER A 521 5.16 11.04 -12.74
N TYR A 522 4.11 11.64 -13.30
CA TYR A 522 2.77 11.52 -12.75
C TYR A 522 1.99 10.41 -13.48
N GLY A 523 0.95 9.88 -12.85
CA GLY A 523 0.17 8.73 -13.33
C GLY A 523 0.23 7.56 -12.36
N CYS A 524 0.40 6.34 -12.86
CA CYS A 524 0.28 5.11 -12.08
C CYS A 524 1.22 5.05 -10.84
N ALA A 525 0.67 4.65 -9.69
CA ALA A 525 1.43 4.45 -8.45
C ALA A 525 2.56 3.41 -8.59
N VAL A 526 2.41 2.42 -9.48
CA VAL A 526 3.47 1.45 -9.79
C VAL A 526 4.67 2.14 -10.45
N PHE A 527 4.43 3.05 -11.39
CA PHE A 527 5.51 3.81 -12.02
C PHE A 527 6.14 4.80 -11.06
N LEU A 528 5.38 5.39 -10.14
CA LEU A 528 5.93 6.19 -9.05
C LEU A 528 6.86 5.38 -8.14
N ASP A 529 6.52 4.12 -7.84
CA ASP A 529 7.37 3.23 -7.06
C ASP A 529 8.64 2.82 -7.85
N SER A 530 8.52 2.59 -9.15
CA SER A 530 9.68 2.38 -10.04
C SER A 530 10.59 3.62 -10.11
N ASP A 531 10.02 4.81 -10.26
CA ASP A 531 10.74 6.08 -10.26
C ASP A 531 11.47 6.28 -8.93
N ARG A 532 10.83 5.98 -7.79
CA ARG A 532 11.46 6.00 -6.47
C ARG A 532 12.71 5.12 -6.43
N VAL A 533 12.61 3.88 -6.89
CA VAL A 533 13.77 2.95 -6.93
C VAL A 533 14.87 3.49 -7.83
N ASN A 534 14.53 4.13 -8.96
CA ASN A 534 15.52 4.74 -9.83
C ASN A 534 16.18 5.96 -9.18
N PHE A 535 15.41 6.84 -8.54
CA PHE A 535 15.95 7.99 -7.82
C PHE A 535 16.80 7.58 -6.60
N GLN A 536 16.46 6.48 -5.93
CA GLN A 536 17.34 5.90 -4.91
C GLN A 536 18.70 5.49 -5.49
N LYS A 537 18.72 4.86 -6.66
CA LYS A 537 19.98 4.55 -7.37
C LYS A 537 20.74 5.83 -7.74
N GLU A 538 20.04 6.89 -8.11
CA GLU A 538 20.67 8.19 -8.40
C GLU A 538 21.22 8.88 -7.14
N GLY A 539 20.86 8.40 -5.94
CA GLY A 539 21.38 8.89 -4.66
C GLY A 539 20.46 9.86 -3.94
N TYR A 540 19.21 10.03 -4.38
CA TYR A 540 18.24 10.84 -3.65
C TYR A 540 17.96 10.25 -2.27
N ASN A 541 18.02 11.09 -1.24
CA ASN A 541 17.74 10.68 0.12
C ASN A 541 16.23 10.67 0.40
N LYS A 542 15.84 10.13 1.57
CA LYS A 542 14.42 10.01 1.96
C LYS A 542 13.66 11.35 2.00
N HIS A 543 14.30 12.44 2.45
CA HIS A 543 13.69 13.77 2.53
C HIS A 543 13.33 14.28 1.14
N GLU A 544 14.28 14.17 0.20
CA GLU A 544 14.11 14.58 -1.19
C GLU A 544 13.06 13.73 -1.90
N LEU A 545 13.07 12.40 -1.70
CA LEU A 545 12.06 11.50 -2.25
C LEU A 545 10.65 11.86 -1.76
N LEU A 546 10.48 12.14 -0.47
CA LEU A 546 9.20 12.57 0.09
C LEU A 546 8.76 13.93 -0.48
N ALA A 547 9.67 14.89 -0.63
CA ALA A 547 9.39 16.17 -1.28
C ALA A 547 8.93 15.98 -2.74
N GLY A 548 9.62 15.13 -3.51
CA GLY A 548 9.26 14.84 -4.90
C GLY A 548 7.88 14.16 -5.02
N LEU A 549 7.54 13.26 -4.10
CA LEU A 549 6.23 12.61 -4.04
C LEU A 549 5.12 13.58 -3.63
N ALA A 550 5.37 14.52 -2.72
CA ALA A 550 4.43 15.59 -2.42
C ALA A 550 4.17 16.48 -3.66
N LEU A 551 5.22 16.84 -4.40
CA LEU A 551 5.13 17.66 -5.61
C LEU A 551 4.44 16.96 -6.80
N VAL A 552 4.41 15.63 -6.84
CA VAL A 552 3.71 14.87 -7.90
C VAL A 552 2.23 14.66 -7.59
N LEU A 553 1.84 14.69 -6.31
CA LEU A 553 0.45 14.55 -5.88
C LEU A 553 -0.53 15.49 -6.61
N PRO A 554 -0.29 16.82 -6.70
CA PRO A 554 -1.18 17.71 -7.45
C PRO A 554 -1.24 17.40 -8.94
N LYS A 555 -0.16 16.88 -9.54
CA LYS A 555 -0.19 16.46 -10.96
C LYS A 555 -1.11 15.26 -11.14
N ASN A 556 -1.10 14.31 -10.22
CA ASN A 556 -2.04 13.18 -10.24
C ASN A 556 -3.48 13.66 -10.08
N VAL A 557 -3.75 14.56 -9.14
CA VAL A 557 -5.11 15.11 -8.93
C VAL A 557 -5.58 15.86 -10.18
N TRP A 558 -4.82 16.86 -10.64
CA TRP A 558 -5.31 17.80 -11.65
C TRP A 558 -5.09 17.34 -13.09
N GLN A 559 -3.96 16.70 -13.38
CA GLN A 559 -3.63 16.28 -14.75
C GLN A 559 -4.10 14.87 -15.06
N TYR A 560 -4.03 13.93 -14.09
CA TYR A 560 -4.40 12.54 -14.33
C TYR A 560 -5.86 12.23 -14.01
N VAL A 561 -6.41 12.73 -12.90
CA VAL A 561 -7.80 12.47 -12.49
C VAL A 561 -8.76 13.51 -13.07
N VAL A 562 -8.48 14.81 -12.89
CA VAL A 562 -9.39 15.86 -13.33
C VAL A 562 -9.37 16.04 -14.85
N GLN A 563 -8.19 16.01 -15.47
CA GLN A 563 -7.97 16.10 -16.91
C GLN A 563 -8.61 17.33 -17.58
N ILE A 564 -8.63 18.47 -16.87
CA ILE A 564 -9.17 19.72 -17.41
C ILE A 564 -8.01 20.60 -17.90
N PRO A 565 -7.96 20.97 -19.19
CA PRO A 565 -6.81 21.67 -19.76
C PRO A 565 -6.50 23.03 -19.11
N ARG A 566 -7.51 23.73 -18.61
CA ARG A 566 -7.38 25.06 -18.02
C ARG A 566 -8.09 25.13 -16.67
N MET A 567 -7.35 24.96 -15.58
CA MET A 567 -7.93 25.02 -14.22
C MET A 567 -8.63 26.35 -13.92
N ALA A 568 -8.16 27.46 -14.49
CA ALA A 568 -8.80 28.77 -14.30
C ALA A 568 -10.25 28.84 -14.80
N SER A 569 -10.71 27.92 -15.66
CA SER A 569 -12.12 27.86 -16.06
C SER A 569 -13.03 27.22 -15.00
N LEU A 570 -12.46 26.70 -13.92
CA LEU A 570 -13.21 26.06 -12.84
C LEU A 570 -13.71 27.08 -11.81
N GLY A 571 -13.16 28.30 -11.82
CA GLY A 571 -13.42 29.34 -10.83
C GLY A 571 -12.15 29.71 -10.07
N ARG A 572 -12.30 30.52 -9.03
CA ARG A 572 -11.19 31.06 -8.24
C ARG A 572 -11.20 30.56 -6.80
N LYS A 573 -12.34 30.14 -6.26
CA LYS A 573 -12.47 29.74 -4.85
C LYS A 573 -12.43 28.23 -4.68
N PHE A 574 -11.30 27.74 -4.16
CA PHE A 574 -11.01 26.33 -3.93
C PHE A 574 -11.11 26.01 -2.44
N VAL A 575 -11.82 24.94 -2.09
CA VAL A 575 -11.83 24.36 -0.75
C VAL A 575 -11.14 23.01 -0.79
N LEU A 576 -10.01 22.89 -0.08
CA LEU A 576 -9.28 21.66 0.11
C LEU A 576 -9.79 20.96 1.38
N GLN A 577 -10.14 19.69 1.24
CA GLN A 577 -10.59 18.84 2.34
C GLN A 577 -10.07 17.40 2.20
N GLY A 578 -10.42 16.53 3.15
CA GLY A 578 -9.95 15.16 3.26
C GLY A 578 -8.77 15.01 4.24
N GLY A 579 -8.54 13.78 4.70
CA GLY A 579 -7.49 13.48 5.70
C GLY A 579 -6.07 13.80 5.19
N THR A 580 -5.84 13.77 3.88
CA THR A 580 -4.52 14.05 3.29
C THR A 580 -4.07 15.50 3.52
N GLN A 581 -5.00 16.44 3.72
CA GLN A 581 -4.65 17.85 3.94
C GLN A 581 -4.00 18.11 5.30
N HIS A 582 -4.01 17.14 6.23
CA HIS A 582 -3.21 17.20 7.45
C HIS A 582 -1.70 17.10 7.16
N ASN A 583 -1.32 16.52 6.03
CA ASN A 583 0.07 16.50 5.59
C ASN A 583 0.41 17.84 4.92
N LEU A 584 1.11 18.71 5.65
CA LEU A 584 1.43 20.06 5.19
C LEU A 584 2.30 20.10 3.93
N ALA A 585 3.12 19.07 3.66
CA ALA A 585 3.88 18.99 2.41
C ALA A 585 2.97 18.74 1.20
N ALA A 586 2.00 17.81 1.34
CA ALA A 586 0.99 17.57 0.31
C ALA A 586 0.08 18.79 0.09
N LEU A 587 -0.30 19.46 1.18
CA LEU A 587 -1.09 20.69 1.14
C LEU A 587 -0.32 21.83 0.45
N LYS A 588 0.96 22.04 0.79
CA LYS A 588 1.82 23.05 0.15
C LYS A 588 1.88 22.84 -1.36
N ALA A 589 2.18 21.61 -1.77
CA ALA A 589 2.26 21.26 -3.18
C ALA A 589 0.93 21.51 -3.91
N GLN A 590 -0.22 21.18 -3.30
CA GLN A 590 -1.55 21.46 -3.86
C GLN A 590 -1.82 22.96 -3.99
N VAL A 591 -1.59 23.73 -2.92
CA VAL A 591 -1.81 25.17 -2.89
C VAL A 591 -0.97 25.87 -3.96
N ASP A 592 0.34 25.60 -3.99
CA ASP A 592 1.25 26.20 -4.98
C ASP A 592 0.82 25.86 -6.40
N TYR A 593 0.47 24.59 -6.65
CA TYR A 593 0.07 24.13 -7.97
C TYR A 593 -1.21 24.82 -8.48
N ILE A 594 -2.18 25.07 -7.59
CA ILE A 594 -3.41 25.80 -7.90
C ILE A 594 -3.09 27.27 -8.17
N ILE A 595 -2.33 27.94 -7.29
CA ILE A 595 -1.98 29.36 -7.43
C ILE A 595 -1.18 29.62 -8.71
N GLU A 596 -0.26 28.72 -9.08
CA GLU A 596 0.52 28.82 -10.33
C GLU A 596 -0.38 28.78 -11.58
N ARG A 597 -1.52 28.06 -11.53
CA ARG A 597 -2.38 27.79 -12.69
C ARG A 597 -3.67 28.60 -12.73
N VAL A 598 -4.04 29.20 -11.60
CA VAL A 598 -5.27 29.98 -11.43
C VAL A 598 -4.90 31.33 -10.82
N PRO A 599 -4.75 32.38 -11.66
CA PRO A 599 -4.52 33.73 -11.17
C PRO A 599 -5.61 34.16 -10.19
N GLU A 600 -5.21 34.77 -9.08
CA GLU A 600 -6.12 35.25 -8.02
C GLU A 600 -6.92 34.12 -7.33
N ALA A 601 -6.39 32.89 -7.31
CA ALA A 601 -7.03 31.80 -6.59
C ALA A 601 -7.12 32.08 -5.08
N GLU A 602 -8.32 31.88 -4.54
CA GLU A 602 -8.60 31.82 -3.11
C GLU A 602 -8.63 30.34 -2.70
N VAL A 603 -7.54 29.87 -2.08
CA VAL A 603 -7.44 28.48 -1.62
C VAL A 603 -7.68 28.43 -0.12
N HIS A 604 -8.74 27.74 0.29
CA HIS A 604 -9.12 27.50 1.68
C HIS A 604 -8.87 26.05 2.05
N VAL A 605 -8.62 25.81 3.35
CA VAL A 605 -8.56 24.46 3.92
C VAL A 605 -9.70 24.33 4.90
N HIS A 606 -10.46 23.24 4.80
CA HIS A 606 -11.59 22.99 5.69
C HIS A 606 -11.09 22.85 7.15
N PRO A 607 -11.70 23.54 8.13
CA PRO A 607 -11.25 23.51 9.53
C PRO A 607 -11.36 22.13 10.19
N HIS A 608 -12.23 21.29 9.63
CA HIS A 608 -12.43 19.89 10.02
C HIS A 608 -12.17 18.98 8.81
N THR A 609 -11.02 19.14 8.15
CA THR A 609 -10.71 18.51 6.85
C THR A 609 -10.91 16.99 6.84
N GLY A 610 -10.61 16.30 7.94
CA GLY A 610 -10.77 14.85 8.05
C GLY A 610 -12.22 14.39 8.29
N GLU A 611 -13.08 15.26 8.81
CA GLU A 611 -14.45 14.93 9.25
C GLU A 611 -15.56 15.57 8.40
N ALA A 612 -15.22 16.25 7.31
CA ALA A 612 -16.19 17.00 6.51
C ALA A 612 -17.34 16.16 5.95
N GLY A 613 -17.08 14.90 5.54
CA GLY A 613 -18.15 13.97 5.14
C GLY A 613 -19.12 13.66 6.29
N ALA A 614 -18.61 13.41 7.48
CA ALA A 614 -19.42 13.16 8.68
C ALA A 614 -20.25 14.41 9.06
N ILE A 615 -19.66 15.61 8.93
CA ILE A 615 -20.36 16.89 9.16
C ILE A 615 -21.50 17.08 8.17
N GLY A 616 -21.28 16.82 6.89
CA GLY A 616 -22.35 16.87 5.88
C GLY A 616 -23.48 15.90 6.16
N ALA A 617 -23.15 14.67 6.58
CA ALA A 617 -24.15 13.68 6.99
C ALA A 617 -24.96 14.14 8.21
N ALA A 618 -24.31 14.75 9.22
CA ALA A 618 -25.01 15.31 10.38
C ALA A 618 -25.97 16.46 9.98
N MET A 619 -25.52 17.36 9.11
CA MET A 619 -26.34 18.48 8.63
C MET A 619 -27.58 18.00 7.88
N GLU A 620 -27.44 17.01 7.01
CA GLU A 620 -28.58 16.43 6.31
C GLU A 620 -29.54 15.71 7.26
N THR A 621 -29.01 14.97 8.24
CA THR A 621 -29.82 14.34 9.29
C THR A 621 -30.63 15.35 10.08
N LEU A 622 -30.00 16.45 10.51
CA LEU A 622 -30.69 17.51 11.23
C LEU A 622 -31.85 18.07 10.40
N ARG A 623 -31.60 18.36 9.11
CA ARG A 623 -32.61 18.86 8.18
C ARG A 623 -33.76 17.88 7.98
N VAL A 624 -33.45 16.59 7.79
CA VAL A 624 -34.46 15.53 7.54
C VAL A 624 -35.30 15.27 8.78
N VAL A 625 -34.68 15.14 9.96
CA VAL A 625 -35.39 14.91 11.22
C VAL A 625 -36.26 16.11 11.58
N GLN A 626 -35.76 17.34 11.45
CA GLN A 626 -36.56 18.55 11.70
C GLN A 626 -37.77 18.64 10.77
N ARG A 627 -37.59 18.33 9.48
CA ARG A 627 -38.67 18.34 8.48
C ARG A 627 -39.70 17.24 8.72
N ARG A 628 -39.25 16.04 9.08
CA ARG A 628 -40.08 14.86 9.28
C ARG A 628 -40.76 14.85 10.65
N GLY A 629 -40.15 15.50 11.65
CA GLY A 629 -40.62 15.58 13.03
C GLY A 629 -40.28 14.38 13.91
N TYR A 630 -39.61 13.36 13.37
CA TYR A 630 -39.16 12.17 14.12
C TYR A 630 -37.96 11.48 13.45
N SER A 631 -37.27 10.62 14.22
CA SER A 631 -36.16 9.77 13.76
C SER A 631 -36.58 8.31 13.63
N THR A 632 -35.97 7.60 12.67
CA THR A 632 -36.08 6.14 12.46
C THR A 632 -34.95 5.36 13.12
N PHE A 633 -33.91 6.06 13.59
CA PHE A 633 -32.74 5.48 14.23
C PHE A 633 -33.15 4.64 15.44
N ILE A 634 -32.55 3.45 15.59
CA ILE A 634 -32.88 2.53 16.70
C ILE A 634 -32.48 3.07 18.09
N GLY A 635 -31.71 4.15 18.15
CA GLY A 635 -31.26 4.79 19.39
C GLY A 635 -29.81 4.48 19.73
N LEU A 636 -29.21 5.35 20.54
CA LEU A 636 -27.77 5.31 20.85
C LEU A 636 -27.37 4.03 21.59
N ASP A 637 -28.02 3.73 22.71
CA ASP A 637 -27.68 2.54 23.52
C ASP A 637 -28.01 1.24 22.76
N ALA A 638 -29.14 1.19 22.06
CA ALA A 638 -29.49 0.04 21.21
C ALA A 638 -28.44 -0.23 20.11
N SER A 639 -27.84 0.83 19.56
CA SER A 639 -26.75 0.71 18.58
C SER A 639 -25.44 0.24 19.21
N ILE A 640 -25.13 0.73 20.42
CA ILE A 640 -23.94 0.30 21.19
C ILE A 640 -24.03 -1.17 21.61
N ASP A 641 -25.24 -1.63 21.93
CA ASP A 641 -25.52 -2.99 22.40
C ASP A 641 -25.93 -3.95 21.28
N LEU A 642 -25.97 -3.48 20.03
CA LEU A 642 -26.27 -4.29 18.84
C LEU A 642 -25.35 -5.50 18.74
N GLU A 643 -25.90 -6.71 18.74
CA GLU A 643 -25.16 -7.93 18.45
C GLU A 643 -25.14 -8.20 16.95
N TYR A 644 -24.05 -8.75 16.43
CA TYR A 644 -24.00 -9.17 15.03
C TYR A 644 -23.13 -10.41 14.86
N THR A 645 -23.47 -11.20 13.85
CA THR A 645 -22.71 -12.35 13.40
C THR A 645 -22.39 -12.20 11.92
N THR A 646 -21.20 -12.64 11.55
CA THR A 646 -20.71 -12.57 10.17
C THR A 646 -20.47 -13.98 9.67
N ARG A 647 -21.06 -14.32 8.52
CA ARG A 647 -20.91 -15.63 7.88
C ARG A 647 -20.39 -15.45 6.46
N ASN A 648 -19.36 -16.22 6.13
CA ASN A 648 -18.77 -16.34 4.80
C ASN A 648 -18.42 -17.82 4.57
N ASP A 649 -19.44 -18.67 4.65
CA ASP A 649 -19.32 -20.11 4.43
C ASP A 649 -20.04 -20.50 3.14
N GLU A 650 -20.02 -21.78 2.76
CA GLU A 650 -20.65 -22.24 1.53
C GLU A 650 -22.15 -21.89 1.42
N SER A 651 -22.86 -21.71 2.55
CA SER A 651 -24.27 -21.28 2.54
C SER A 651 -24.45 -19.85 2.02
N THR A 652 -23.38 -19.07 1.98
CA THR A 652 -23.36 -17.69 1.50
C THR A 652 -22.82 -17.56 0.08
N THR A 653 -22.31 -18.61 -0.53
CA THR A 653 -21.82 -18.60 -1.93
C THR A 653 -22.95 -18.25 -2.91
N CYS A 654 -22.67 -17.39 -3.88
CA CYS A 654 -23.65 -16.93 -4.87
C CYS A 654 -23.60 -17.77 -6.15
N HIS A 655 -24.57 -18.66 -6.34
CA HIS A 655 -24.63 -19.53 -7.53
C HIS A 655 -25.48 -18.97 -8.68
N PHE A 656 -25.67 -17.64 -8.74
CA PHE A 656 -26.50 -17.01 -9.79
C PHE A 656 -25.82 -16.95 -11.16
N CYS A 657 -24.52 -17.22 -11.23
CA CYS A 657 -23.75 -17.30 -12.46
C CYS A 657 -22.48 -18.15 -12.25
N PRO A 658 -21.75 -18.53 -13.32
CA PRO A 658 -20.54 -19.35 -13.22
C PRO A 658 -19.38 -18.76 -12.40
N ASN A 659 -19.45 -17.48 -11.99
CA ASN A 659 -18.41 -16.86 -11.16
C ASN A 659 -18.45 -17.30 -9.71
N GLU A 660 -19.56 -17.87 -9.23
CA GLU A 660 -19.72 -18.42 -7.87
C GLU A 660 -19.13 -17.55 -6.75
N CYS A 661 -19.35 -16.23 -6.83
CA CYS A 661 -18.69 -15.30 -5.92
C CYS A 661 -19.11 -15.54 -4.46
N SER A 662 -18.13 -15.53 -3.55
CA SER A 662 -18.37 -15.58 -2.11
C SER A 662 -19.08 -14.30 -1.66
N ARG A 663 -20.09 -14.43 -0.78
CA ARG A 663 -20.78 -13.30 -0.16
C ARG A 663 -20.58 -13.37 1.33
N THR A 664 -20.55 -12.22 1.98
CA THR A 664 -20.57 -12.17 3.45
C THR A 664 -21.93 -11.72 3.92
N PHE A 665 -22.57 -12.54 4.74
CA PHE A 665 -23.84 -12.22 5.39
C PHE A 665 -23.53 -11.66 6.77
N ILE A 666 -23.99 -10.44 7.03
CA ILE A 666 -23.88 -9.76 8.32
C ILE A 666 -25.29 -9.72 8.90
N ASP A 667 -25.53 -10.59 9.86
CA ASP A 667 -26.81 -10.75 10.57
C ASP A 667 -26.72 -10.00 11.90
N SER A 668 -27.48 -8.92 12.07
CA SER A 668 -27.50 -8.12 13.30
C SER A 668 -28.81 -8.27 14.07
N VAL A 669 -28.73 -8.25 15.40
CA VAL A 669 -29.87 -8.32 16.33
C VAL A 669 -29.78 -7.15 17.29
N ALA A 670 -30.78 -6.28 17.28
CA ALA A 670 -30.92 -5.19 18.23
C ALA A 670 -31.46 -5.72 19.58
N PRO A 671 -31.22 -5.01 20.70
CA PRO A 671 -31.71 -5.43 22.02
C PRO A 671 -33.23 -5.60 22.13
N ASP A 672 -34.00 -4.97 21.24
CA ASP A 672 -35.46 -5.12 21.14
C ASP A 672 -35.89 -6.39 20.37
N GLY A 673 -34.93 -7.22 19.94
CA GLY A 673 -35.14 -8.45 19.17
C GLY A 673 -35.26 -8.23 17.66
N ARG A 674 -35.18 -7.00 17.17
CA ARG A 674 -35.25 -6.70 15.73
C ARG A 674 -34.01 -7.23 15.03
N THR A 675 -34.22 -7.94 13.93
CA THR A 675 -33.14 -8.49 13.12
C THR A 675 -32.98 -7.72 11.81
N SER A 676 -31.74 -7.66 11.32
CA SER A 676 -31.40 -7.11 10.01
C SER A 676 -30.29 -7.92 9.38
N ARG A 677 -30.29 -8.01 8.04
CA ARG A 677 -29.25 -8.68 7.27
C ARG A 677 -28.69 -7.72 6.23
N TYR A 678 -27.37 -7.61 6.21
CA TYR A 678 -26.64 -6.96 5.14
C TYR A 678 -25.76 -7.99 4.42
N ILE A 679 -25.77 -7.94 3.10
CA ILE A 679 -24.93 -8.79 2.25
C ILE A 679 -23.78 -7.93 1.72
N SER A 680 -22.55 -8.44 1.73
CA SER A 680 -21.37 -7.80 1.14
C SER A 680 -20.52 -8.83 0.38
N GLY A 681 -19.39 -8.40 -0.19
CA GLY A 681 -18.45 -9.30 -0.89
C GLY A 681 -18.87 -9.72 -2.31
N PHE A 682 -20.02 -9.23 -2.80
CA PHE A 682 -20.51 -9.55 -4.13
C PHE A 682 -19.81 -8.74 -5.24
N SER A 683 -19.64 -9.35 -6.41
CA SER A 683 -19.04 -8.70 -7.58
C SER A 683 -20.05 -8.05 -8.55
N CYS A 684 -21.36 -8.21 -8.30
CA CYS A 684 -22.41 -7.65 -9.14
C CYS A 684 -23.70 -7.43 -8.35
N GLU A 685 -24.64 -6.65 -8.91
CA GLU A 685 -25.94 -6.37 -8.30
C GLU A 685 -26.74 -7.63 -7.97
N LYS A 686 -26.58 -8.72 -8.74
CA LYS A 686 -27.28 -9.97 -8.45
C LYS A 686 -26.86 -10.55 -7.10
N GLY A 687 -25.62 -10.31 -6.66
CA GLY A 687 -25.12 -10.82 -5.39
C GLY A 687 -25.60 -10.02 -4.17
N THR A 688 -26.39 -8.95 -4.35
CA THR A 688 -26.96 -8.16 -3.25
C THR A 688 -28.16 -8.83 -2.60
N VAL A 689 -28.67 -9.92 -3.17
CA VAL A 689 -29.88 -10.62 -2.70
C VAL A 689 -29.57 -12.05 -2.29
N GLU A 690 -30.41 -12.60 -1.42
CA GLU A 690 -30.19 -13.90 -0.77
C GLU A 690 -30.42 -15.07 -1.71
N ASP A 691 -31.51 -15.02 -2.49
CA ASP A 691 -32.02 -16.14 -3.27
C ASP A 691 -32.58 -15.74 -4.65
N MET A 692 -32.95 -16.74 -5.44
CA MET A 692 -33.52 -16.57 -6.79
C MET A 692 -34.89 -15.87 -6.80
N VAL A 693 -35.66 -15.93 -5.71
CA VAL A 693 -36.96 -15.25 -5.61
C VAL A 693 -36.74 -13.76 -5.42
N ALA A 694 -35.83 -13.38 -4.52
CA ALA A 694 -35.39 -12.02 -4.30
C ALA A 694 -34.75 -11.44 -5.56
N LEU A 695 -33.95 -12.23 -6.30
CA LEU A 695 -33.38 -11.80 -7.60
C LEU A 695 -34.46 -11.49 -8.64
N LYS A 696 -35.49 -12.34 -8.75
CA LYS A 696 -36.62 -12.09 -9.65
C LYS A 696 -37.41 -10.83 -9.24
N ARG A 697 -37.52 -10.54 -7.96
CA ARG A 697 -38.14 -9.30 -7.46
C ARG A 697 -37.30 -8.08 -7.82
N LEU A 698 -35.99 -8.12 -7.55
CA LEU A 698 -35.04 -7.07 -7.91
C LEU A 698 -35.09 -6.74 -9.41
N GLN A 699 -35.13 -7.78 -10.26
CA GLN A 699 -35.25 -7.61 -11.70
C GLN A 699 -36.57 -6.93 -12.09
N LYS A 700 -37.71 -7.37 -11.52
CA LYS A 700 -39.02 -6.73 -11.78
C LYS A 700 -39.07 -5.27 -11.33
N GLU A 701 -38.48 -4.95 -10.19
CA GLU A 701 -38.39 -3.57 -9.68
C GLU A 701 -37.47 -2.69 -10.54
N GLY A 702 -36.37 -3.26 -11.06
CA GLY A 702 -35.50 -2.61 -12.04
C GLY A 702 -36.21 -2.32 -13.37
N TYR A 703 -37.03 -3.25 -13.87
CA TYR A 703 -37.88 -3.03 -15.05
C TYR A 703 -38.93 -1.92 -14.82
N ASN A 704 -39.59 -1.90 -13.66
CA ASN A 704 -40.56 -0.85 -13.31
C ASN A 704 -39.91 0.54 -13.14
N LYS A 705 -38.68 0.63 -12.61
CA LYS A 705 -37.94 1.90 -12.55
C LYS A 705 -37.58 2.43 -13.94
N HIS A 706 -37.25 1.55 -14.89
CA HIS A 706 -37.00 1.94 -16.28
C HIS A 706 -38.27 2.37 -17.02
N GLU A 707 -39.43 1.76 -16.77
CA GLU A 707 -40.71 2.21 -17.35
C GLU A 707 -41.20 3.53 -16.75
N LEU A 708 -40.99 3.77 -15.45
CA LEU A 708 -41.28 5.06 -14.80
C LEU A 708 -40.39 6.21 -15.31
N LEU A 709 -39.14 5.92 -15.68
CA LEU A 709 -38.24 6.91 -16.27
C LEU A 709 -38.49 7.13 -17.78
N ALA A 710 -38.95 6.09 -18.50
CA ALA A 710 -39.33 6.22 -19.91
C ALA A 710 -40.68 6.95 -20.11
N GLY A 711 -41.56 6.96 -19.11
CA GLY A 711 -42.81 7.74 -19.10
C GLY A 711 -42.64 9.22 -18.72
N LEU A 712 -41.42 9.65 -18.38
CA LEU A 712 -41.06 11.04 -18.03
C LEU A 712 -40.06 11.67 -19.02
N ALA A 713 -39.84 11.05 -20.18
CA ALA A 713 -39.00 11.58 -21.26
C ALA A 713 -39.81 12.40 -22.28
#